data_AF-A0A942LH75-F1
#
_entry.id   AF-A0A942LH75-F1
#
_cell.length_a   1.000
_cell.length_b   1.000
_cell.length_c   1.000
_cell.angle_alpha   90.00
_cell.angle_beta   90.00
_cell.angle_gamma   90.00
#
_symmetry.space_group_name_H-M   'P 1'
#
loop_
_entity.id
_entity.type
_entity.pdbx_description
1 polymer ?
#
loop_
_entity_poly.entity_id
_entity_poly.type
_entity_poly.pdbx_seq_one_letter_code
_entity_poly.pdbx_strand_id
1 'polypeptide(L)'
;MKKLELYPIWIRIWHILQGILFLLLLISGVGMHFGLVPISTSLPIHIYSGITMSVLYILFFVMNFATGNAKHYFKIQKGIVKKFFAELKYYFWNIFIQQELAYDPSVNKFGVFKQLLYLKIMYVVIPCIIITGLIILIPNLMPETIFGTSDVWFITLIHTIMGFFLTAFFLLHLYLGTTGKTVGQFYKAIATGSLEYEEKMPEQELPSDLVKQKKFFPTSFYNPLTMLGSLLALMAFVVIIGLLFVDIIAGFDNPYIGIVTFIFLPAILGVGIVLIFLGALWESKKRFLAQKKEKPLPIIDLNSPQTQRIIAFMSIIGVILLLFTVFGSFKAYEYTESDEFCGEACHQVMHPEYLAYQDSPHSNVGCVKCHIGSGADWFVKAKLSGSWQLISVMFDLYSKPIQVPVAHLRPAQETCEQCHWPSNFNSEKKIVYDFFQSDEDNTETMLTMLVKTGGGTPESGSQSGIHWHMNIANEIHYIANDYERQDIPWVRVVSKLTGDTTIYIREGDDISQDMLKPDNLRKMDCIDCHNRPSHIYKIPYKEVNTYMSNNKIDNSLPFIKNLAVQILESYSINRDNSLAEISNYINNFYNKYYPETSKAKKNQIQQSIHHINTIYLRNYFPEMHTNWKRFPNNLGHMYSDGCFRCHDGKHKSADGKVVSHDCNVCHTIISQKAPGQIEEKRGLDLEFRHPGGENLNIENRLCSDCHGIKQVKNIQAFKK
;
A
#
# COMPACT_ATOMS: atom_id res chain seq x y z
N MET A 1 12.30 59.49 -16.30
CA MET A 1 11.50 58.41 -15.68
C MET A 1 10.16 58.97 -15.24
N LYS A 2 9.04 58.31 -15.59
CA LYS A 2 7.70 58.65 -15.11
C LYS A 2 7.34 57.74 -13.93
N LYS A 3 6.57 58.27 -12.97
CA LYS A 3 6.05 57.52 -11.83
C LYS A 3 4.63 57.06 -12.15
N LEU A 4 4.40 55.74 -12.20
CA LEU A 4 3.10 55.15 -12.46
C LEU A 4 2.54 54.55 -11.17
N GLU A 5 1.39 55.03 -10.71
CA GLU A 5 0.69 54.42 -9.56
C GLU A 5 -0.01 53.14 -10.00
N LEU A 6 0.51 51.99 -9.55
CA LEU A 6 0.07 50.66 -9.99
C LEU A 6 -0.64 49.88 -8.89
N TYR A 7 -0.31 50.13 -7.62
CA TYR A 7 -0.77 49.33 -6.49
C TYR A 7 -1.46 50.22 -5.43
N PRO A 8 -2.80 50.20 -5.37
CA PRO A 8 -3.57 50.84 -4.31
C PRO A 8 -3.16 50.36 -2.92
N ILE A 9 -3.39 51.20 -1.90
CA ILE A 9 -3.01 50.93 -0.49
C ILE A 9 -3.52 49.57 -0.02
N TRP A 10 -4.79 49.26 -0.28
CA TRP A 10 -5.40 48.00 0.17
C TRP A 10 -4.73 46.76 -0.42
N ILE A 11 -4.32 46.80 -1.70
CA ILE A 11 -3.62 45.67 -2.37
C ILE A 11 -2.26 45.44 -1.74
N ARG A 12 -1.54 46.51 -1.37
CA ARG A 12 -0.22 46.41 -0.75
C ARG A 12 -0.30 45.76 0.63
N ILE A 13 -1.23 46.23 1.46
CA ILE A 13 -1.46 45.67 2.79
C ILE A 13 -1.84 44.20 2.68
N TRP A 14 -2.81 43.89 1.80
CA TRP A 14 -3.23 42.52 1.54
C TRP A 14 -2.05 41.62 1.10
N HIS A 15 -1.24 42.08 0.15
CA HIS A 15 -0.11 41.31 -0.38
C HIS A 15 0.94 41.00 0.70
N ILE A 16 1.28 41.97 1.54
CA ILE A 16 2.26 41.77 2.62
C ILE A 16 1.72 40.78 3.66
N LEU A 17 0.46 40.94 4.08
CA LEU A 17 -0.18 40.01 5.01
C LEU A 17 -0.25 38.59 4.43
N GLN A 18 -0.61 38.48 3.14
CA GLN A 18 -0.65 37.20 2.43
C GLN A 18 0.72 36.53 2.41
N GLY A 19 1.80 37.28 2.13
CA GLY A 19 3.17 36.77 2.12
C GLY A 19 3.63 36.26 3.50
N ILE A 20 3.32 36.99 4.57
CA ILE A 20 3.64 36.57 5.95
C ILE A 20 2.88 35.30 6.33
N LEU A 21 1.57 35.26 6.07
CA LEU A 21 0.74 34.08 6.36
C LEU A 21 1.18 32.86 5.56
N PHE A 22 1.57 33.04 4.30
CA PHE A 22 2.08 31.95 3.48
C PHE A 22 3.37 31.37 4.06
N LEU A 23 4.29 32.21 4.55
CA LEU A 23 5.51 31.74 5.24
C LEU A 23 5.19 30.98 6.52
N LEU A 24 4.23 31.47 7.32
CA LEU A 24 3.78 30.77 8.53
C LEU A 24 3.16 29.40 8.19
N LEU A 25 2.32 29.34 7.16
CA LEU A 25 1.72 28.10 6.65
C LEU A 25 2.77 27.12 6.12
N LEU A 26 3.77 27.62 5.40
CA LEU A 26 4.90 26.83 4.92
C LEU A 26 5.66 26.19 6.09
N ILE A 27 6.11 27.01 7.05
CA ILE A 27 6.93 26.56 8.18
C ILE A 27 6.12 25.59 9.05
N SER A 28 4.87 25.90 9.36
CA SER A 28 4.01 25.03 10.16
C SER A 28 3.61 23.76 9.42
N GLY A 29 3.36 23.81 8.12
CA GLY A 29 3.07 22.63 7.30
C GLY A 29 4.25 21.66 7.25
N VAL A 30 5.44 22.19 6.98
CA VAL A 30 6.71 21.43 7.04
C VAL A 30 6.94 20.87 8.45
N GLY A 31 6.67 21.66 9.50
CA GLY A 31 6.79 21.23 10.89
C GLY A 31 5.87 20.06 11.27
N MET A 32 4.62 20.09 10.82
CA MET A 32 3.65 19.01 11.06
C MET A 32 3.99 17.73 10.31
N HIS A 33 4.50 17.83 9.08
CA HIS A 33 4.83 16.65 8.28
C HIS A 33 6.16 15.98 8.68
N PHE A 34 7.13 16.75 9.16
CA PHE A 34 8.52 16.25 9.31
C PHE A 34 9.07 16.36 10.74
N GLY A 35 8.24 16.78 11.71
CA GLY A 35 8.65 16.90 13.11
C GLY A 35 9.74 17.94 13.40
N LEU A 36 10.12 18.76 12.42
CA LEU A 36 11.14 19.82 12.58
C LEU A 36 10.74 20.88 13.62
N VAL A 37 9.44 21.06 13.82
CA VAL A 37 8.86 21.93 14.86
C VAL A 37 7.78 21.13 15.59
N PRO A 38 7.75 21.13 16.94
CA PRO A 38 6.79 20.34 17.71
C PRO A 38 5.35 20.52 17.24
N ILE A 39 4.60 19.42 17.13
CA ILE A 39 3.22 19.44 16.62
C ILE A 39 2.29 20.33 17.45
N SER A 40 2.55 20.44 18.76
CA SER A 40 1.85 21.34 19.68
C SER A 40 1.96 22.82 19.30
N THR A 41 3.00 23.20 18.56
CA THR A 41 3.22 24.56 18.08
C THR A 41 2.83 24.70 16.61
N SER A 42 3.19 23.73 15.77
CA SER A 42 2.94 23.75 14.34
C SER A 42 1.44 23.73 14.00
N LEU A 43 0.66 22.87 14.67
CA LEU A 43 -0.76 22.70 14.40
C LEU A 43 -1.58 23.99 14.61
N PRO A 44 -1.53 24.68 15.77
CA PRO A 44 -2.30 25.91 15.96
C PRO A 44 -1.86 27.03 15.00
N ILE A 45 -0.56 27.18 14.75
CA ILE A 45 -0.04 28.18 13.80
C ILE A 45 -0.61 27.92 12.40
N HIS A 46 -0.63 26.66 11.95
CA HIS A 46 -1.15 26.31 10.63
C HIS A 46 -2.64 26.62 10.51
N ILE A 47 -3.43 26.20 11.49
CA ILE A 47 -4.88 26.40 11.51
C ILE A 47 -5.23 27.90 11.51
N TYR A 48 -4.66 28.68 12.43
CA TYR A 48 -4.97 30.11 12.54
C TYR A 48 -4.51 30.89 11.30
N SER A 49 -3.34 30.56 10.77
CA SER A 49 -2.83 31.19 9.54
C SER A 49 -3.69 30.82 8.34
N GLY A 50 -4.15 29.57 8.25
CA GLY A 50 -5.00 29.07 7.17
C GLY A 50 -6.39 29.71 7.16
N ILE A 51 -7.02 29.81 8.34
CA ILE A 51 -8.32 30.50 8.49
C ILE A 51 -8.17 31.98 8.13
N THR A 52 -7.14 32.64 8.65
CA THR A 52 -6.90 34.06 8.39
C THR A 52 -6.61 34.31 6.91
N MET A 53 -5.82 33.44 6.27
CA MET A 53 -5.57 33.50 4.83
C MET A 53 -6.85 33.29 4.02
N SER A 54 -7.74 32.41 4.46
CA SER A 54 -9.03 32.17 3.82
C SER A 54 -9.93 33.40 3.88
N VAL A 55 -10.01 34.06 5.05
CA VAL A 55 -10.75 35.32 5.22
C VAL A 55 -10.15 36.44 4.36
N LEU A 56 -8.83 36.59 4.35
CA LEU A 56 -8.15 37.57 3.51
C LEU A 56 -8.33 37.29 2.01
N TYR A 57 -8.42 36.03 1.61
CA TYR A 57 -8.70 35.64 0.23
C TYR A 57 -10.13 36.02 -0.18
N ILE A 58 -11.12 35.79 0.68
CA ILE A 58 -12.51 36.23 0.44
C ILE A 58 -12.58 37.75 0.35
N LEU A 59 -11.91 38.46 1.27
CA LEU A 59 -11.83 39.93 1.24
C LEU A 59 -11.20 40.42 -0.06
N PHE A 60 -10.10 39.80 -0.49
CA PHE A 60 -9.48 40.10 -1.78
C PHE A 60 -10.45 39.89 -2.93
N PHE A 61 -11.16 38.76 -2.97
CA PHE A 61 -12.12 38.47 -4.03
C PHE A 61 -13.18 39.58 -4.10
N VAL A 62 -13.83 39.91 -2.97
CA VAL A 62 -14.86 40.96 -2.90
C VAL A 62 -14.29 42.32 -3.32
N MET A 63 -13.16 42.73 -2.73
CA MET A 63 -12.53 44.02 -3.03
C MET A 63 -12.04 44.12 -4.48
N ASN A 64 -11.58 43.02 -5.06
CA ASN A 64 -11.10 42.98 -6.44
C ASN A 64 -12.22 43.26 -7.45
N PHE A 65 -13.43 42.76 -7.19
CA PHE A 65 -14.62 43.08 -7.99
C PHE A 65 -15.16 44.49 -7.66
N ALA A 66 -15.28 44.86 -6.39
CA ALA A 66 -15.83 46.14 -5.96
C ALA A 66 -14.99 47.35 -6.44
N THR A 67 -13.66 47.23 -6.44
CA THR A 67 -12.75 48.30 -6.88
C THR A 67 -12.47 48.28 -8.40
N GLY A 68 -13.01 47.29 -9.12
CA GLY A 68 -12.75 47.11 -10.55
C GLY A 68 -11.34 46.59 -10.90
N ASN A 69 -10.49 46.27 -9.91
CA ASN A 69 -9.14 45.73 -10.12
C ASN A 69 -9.18 44.35 -10.82
N ALA A 70 -10.30 43.62 -10.74
CA ALA A 70 -10.54 42.37 -11.47
C ALA A 70 -10.33 42.51 -12.99
N LYS A 71 -10.58 43.71 -13.55
CA LYS A 71 -10.35 43.99 -14.98
C LYS A 71 -8.90 43.73 -15.41
N HIS A 72 -7.92 43.92 -14.52
CA HIS A 72 -6.52 43.64 -14.84
C HIS A 72 -6.20 42.14 -14.98
N TYR A 73 -7.02 41.27 -14.39
CA TYR A 73 -6.86 39.81 -14.49
C TYR A 73 -7.61 39.24 -15.68
N PHE A 74 -8.85 39.70 -15.94
CA PHE A 74 -9.72 39.15 -16.98
C PHE A 74 -9.63 39.84 -18.36
N LYS A 75 -8.93 40.97 -18.49
CA LYS A 75 -8.79 41.68 -19.77
C LYS A 75 -8.02 40.83 -20.78
N ILE A 76 -8.72 40.34 -21.81
CA ILE A 76 -8.13 39.53 -22.89
C ILE A 76 -7.26 40.43 -23.77
N GLN A 77 -5.95 40.17 -23.77
CA GLN A 77 -5.02 40.89 -24.64
C GLN A 77 -5.07 40.32 -26.07
N LYS A 78 -5.18 41.17 -27.09
CA LYS A 78 -5.09 40.75 -28.50
C LYS A 78 -3.75 40.02 -28.73
N GLY A 79 -3.82 38.86 -29.39
CA GLY A 79 -2.65 38.00 -29.66
C GLY A 79 -2.12 37.25 -28.43
N ILE A 80 -3.00 36.91 -27.48
CA ILE A 80 -2.65 36.32 -26.17
C ILE A 80 -1.66 35.14 -26.28
N VAL A 81 -1.88 34.22 -27.22
CA VAL A 81 -1.01 33.05 -27.41
C VAL A 81 0.40 33.46 -27.83
N LYS A 82 0.52 34.36 -28.81
CA LYS A 82 1.82 34.84 -29.32
C LYS A 82 2.59 35.61 -28.23
N LYS A 83 1.91 36.48 -27.49
CA LYS A 83 2.50 37.26 -26.38
C LYS A 83 2.89 36.38 -25.20
N PHE A 84 2.05 35.41 -24.84
CA PHE A 84 2.33 34.44 -23.78
C PHE A 84 3.67 33.73 -24.04
N PHE A 85 3.85 33.16 -25.23
CA PHE A 85 5.10 32.46 -25.56
C PHE A 85 6.30 33.40 -25.74
N ALA A 86 6.08 34.64 -26.18
CA ALA A 86 7.15 35.65 -26.23
C ALA A 86 7.65 36.02 -24.83
N GLU A 87 6.74 36.24 -23.88
CA GLU A 87 7.08 36.54 -22.48
C GLU A 87 7.67 35.33 -21.75
N LEU A 88 7.10 34.14 -21.97
CA LEU A 88 7.67 32.89 -21.46
C LEU A 88 9.12 32.76 -21.94
N LYS A 89 9.39 32.96 -23.24
CA LYS A 89 10.73 32.91 -23.82
C LYS A 89 11.66 33.92 -23.18
N TYR A 90 11.14 35.09 -22.86
CA TYR A 90 11.91 36.11 -22.17
C TYR A 90 12.37 35.64 -20.79
N TYR A 91 11.45 35.18 -19.95
CA TYR A 91 11.76 34.78 -18.57
C TYR A 91 12.64 33.53 -18.48
N PHE A 92 12.52 32.61 -19.43
CA PHE A 92 13.37 31.42 -19.47
C PHE A 92 14.74 31.67 -20.09
N TRP A 93 14.88 32.67 -20.98
CA TRP A 93 16.05 32.75 -21.84
C TRP A 93 16.55 34.18 -22.08
N ASN A 94 15.71 35.05 -22.66
CA ASN A 94 16.19 36.35 -23.12
C ASN A 94 16.67 37.26 -21.96
N ILE A 95 16.18 37.01 -20.74
CA ILE A 95 16.66 37.69 -19.53
C ILE A 95 18.17 37.48 -19.29
N PHE A 96 18.68 36.28 -19.59
CA PHE A 96 20.09 35.94 -19.45
C PHE A 96 20.96 36.52 -20.58
N ILE A 97 20.35 36.99 -21.67
CA ILE A 97 21.03 37.66 -22.80
C ILE A 97 20.84 39.19 -22.71
N GLN A 98 20.33 39.72 -21.60
CA GLN A 98 20.08 41.16 -21.40
C GLN A 98 19.19 41.81 -22.50
N GLN A 99 18.35 41.02 -23.16
CA GLN A 99 17.33 41.58 -24.03
C GLN A 99 16.24 42.20 -23.17
N GLU A 100 15.65 43.32 -23.62
CA GLU A 100 14.51 43.91 -22.93
C GLU A 100 13.18 43.29 -23.38
N LEU A 101 12.25 43.11 -22.44
CA LEU A 101 10.89 42.73 -22.77
C LEU A 101 10.16 43.96 -23.32
N ALA A 102 9.64 43.87 -24.55
CA ALA A 102 8.76 44.88 -25.14
C ALA A 102 7.37 44.80 -24.48
N TYR A 103 7.28 45.35 -23.27
CA TYR A 103 6.07 45.38 -22.46
C TYR A 103 5.93 46.76 -21.82
N ASP A 104 4.78 47.40 -22.04
CA ASP A 104 4.47 48.71 -21.48
C ASP A 104 3.51 48.57 -20.28
N PRO A 105 3.98 48.81 -19.05
CA PRO A 105 3.16 48.73 -17.84
C PRO A 105 2.08 49.83 -17.76
N SER A 106 2.15 50.88 -18.59
CA SER A 106 1.14 51.94 -18.64
C SER A 106 -0.15 51.50 -19.36
N VAL A 107 -0.05 50.53 -20.29
CA VAL A 107 -1.17 50.04 -21.10
C VAL A 107 -1.85 48.82 -20.48
N ASN A 108 -1.05 47.89 -19.96
CA ASN A 108 -1.52 46.73 -19.22
C ASN A 108 -0.71 46.60 -17.94
N LYS A 109 -1.38 46.25 -16.82
CA LYS A 109 -0.74 46.11 -15.50
C LYS A 109 0.15 44.86 -15.40
N PHE A 110 -0.22 43.79 -16.11
CA PHE A 110 0.56 42.55 -16.20
C PHE A 110 0.86 42.16 -17.65
N GLY A 111 2.05 41.61 -17.87
CA GLY A 111 2.34 40.82 -19.07
C GLY A 111 1.41 39.60 -19.13
N VAL A 112 1.13 39.10 -20.32
CA VAL A 112 0.22 37.97 -20.56
C VAL A 112 0.61 36.73 -19.76
N PHE A 113 1.91 36.41 -19.64
CA PHE A 113 2.38 35.27 -18.84
C PHE A 113 2.06 35.46 -17.36
N LYS A 114 2.46 36.60 -16.78
CA LYS A 114 2.18 36.94 -15.37
C LYS A 114 0.68 37.01 -15.11
N GLN A 115 -0.09 37.57 -16.03
CA GLN A 115 -1.55 37.67 -15.95
C GLN A 115 -2.20 36.28 -15.87
N LEU A 116 -1.88 35.37 -16.78
CA LEU A 116 -2.43 34.01 -16.78
C LEU A 116 -1.94 33.20 -15.59
N LEU A 117 -0.68 33.36 -15.18
CA LEU A 117 -0.13 32.70 -14.01
C LEU A 117 -0.88 33.14 -12.73
N TYR A 118 -1.01 34.45 -12.51
CA TYR A 118 -1.73 34.97 -11.35
C TYR A 118 -3.22 34.65 -11.39
N LEU A 119 -3.85 34.62 -12.57
CA LEU A 119 -5.24 34.18 -12.72
C LEU A 119 -5.40 32.72 -12.25
N LYS A 120 -4.54 31.81 -12.71
CA LYS A 120 -4.61 30.39 -12.29
C LYS A 120 -4.29 30.21 -10.81
N ILE A 121 -3.25 30.86 -10.29
CA ILE A 121 -2.89 30.77 -8.88
C ILE A 121 -4.04 31.30 -8.02
N MET A 122 -4.53 32.51 -8.29
CA MET A 122 -5.52 33.14 -7.43
C MET A 122 -6.91 32.51 -7.54
N TYR A 123 -7.34 32.04 -8.72
CA TYR A 123 -8.72 31.58 -8.93
C TYR A 123 -8.89 30.07 -9.04
N VAL A 124 -7.80 29.30 -9.07
CA VAL A 124 -7.86 27.82 -9.09
C VAL A 124 -7.07 27.26 -7.92
N VAL A 125 -5.78 27.57 -7.82
CA VAL A 125 -4.89 26.92 -6.85
C VAL A 125 -5.17 27.39 -5.41
N ILE A 126 -5.31 28.69 -5.16
CA ILE A 126 -5.60 29.18 -3.81
C ILE A 126 -6.98 28.68 -3.30
N PRO A 127 -8.07 28.71 -4.09
CA PRO A 127 -9.34 28.10 -3.70
C PRO A 127 -9.22 26.61 -3.39
N CYS A 128 -8.54 25.83 -4.24
CA CYS A 128 -8.44 24.38 -4.03
C CYS A 128 -7.65 24.05 -2.73
N ILE A 129 -6.60 24.80 -2.37
CA ILE A 129 -5.86 24.53 -1.11
C ILE A 129 -6.67 24.98 0.12
N ILE A 130 -7.45 26.06 -0.01
CA ILE A 130 -8.38 26.50 1.05
C ILE A 130 -9.48 25.45 1.26
N ILE A 131 -10.12 24.98 0.19
CA ILE A 131 -11.20 23.99 0.25
C ILE A 131 -10.69 22.70 0.88
N THR A 132 -9.57 22.16 0.40
CA THR A 132 -8.99 20.94 0.97
C THR A 132 -8.60 21.12 2.43
N GLY A 133 -8.03 22.28 2.81
CA GLY A 133 -7.72 22.58 4.20
C GLY A 133 -8.95 22.69 5.11
N LEU A 134 -10.05 23.27 4.62
CA LEU A 134 -11.31 23.38 5.35
C LEU A 134 -12.00 22.01 5.51
N ILE A 135 -11.94 21.15 4.50
CA ILE A 135 -12.45 19.77 4.60
C ILE A 135 -11.68 19.00 5.67
N ILE A 136 -10.35 19.12 5.71
CA ILE A 136 -9.51 18.47 6.73
C ILE A 136 -9.82 19.02 8.14
N LEU A 137 -10.09 20.32 8.25
CA LEU A 137 -10.37 20.98 9.53
C LEU A 137 -11.75 20.65 10.11
N ILE A 138 -12.76 20.41 9.25
CA ILE A 138 -14.16 20.22 9.65
C ILE A 138 -14.56 18.76 9.37
N PRO A 139 -14.60 17.88 10.40
CA PRO A 139 -14.88 16.46 10.21
C PRO A 139 -16.19 16.17 9.46
N ASN A 140 -17.23 17.00 9.67
CA ASN A 140 -18.54 16.84 9.03
C ASN A 140 -18.54 17.12 7.51
N LEU A 141 -17.52 17.79 6.97
CA LEU A 141 -17.37 18.02 5.54
C LEU A 141 -16.59 16.91 4.83
N MET A 142 -16.00 15.99 5.60
CA MET A 142 -15.24 14.87 5.07
C MET A 142 -16.22 13.79 4.58
N PRO A 143 -16.19 13.41 3.30
CA PRO A 143 -17.00 12.31 2.81
C PRO A 143 -16.60 10.98 3.50
N GLU A 144 -17.44 9.94 3.38
CA GLU A 144 -17.17 8.61 3.95
C GLU A 144 -16.35 7.69 3.02
N THR A 145 -16.58 7.75 1.70
CA THR A 145 -15.77 7.06 0.67
C THR A 145 -15.57 7.92 -0.60
N ILE A 146 -14.33 8.08 -1.07
CA ILE A 146 -13.94 8.62 -2.38
C ILE A 146 -13.24 7.50 -3.16
N PHE A 147 -13.88 7.00 -4.22
CA PHE A 147 -13.38 5.89 -5.06
C PHE A 147 -13.01 4.61 -4.27
N GLY A 148 -13.74 4.30 -3.18
CA GLY A 148 -13.50 3.09 -2.38
C GLY A 148 -12.26 3.13 -1.47
N THR A 149 -11.60 4.28 -1.33
CA THR A 149 -10.49 4.50 -0.38
C THR A 149 -10.93 5.45 0.73
N SER A 150 -10.34 5.35 1.94
CA SER A 150 -10.65 6.25 3.05
C SER A 150 -10.33 7.71 2.73
N ASP A 151 -11.30 8.58 3.00
CA ASP A 151 -11.43 9.92 2.38
C ASP A 151 -10.41 10.93 2.87
N VAL A 152 -9.87 10.68 4.06
CA VAL A 152 -8.89 11.52 4.72
C VAL A 152 -7.62 11.63 3.87
N TRP A 153 -7.17 10.51 3.30
CA TRP A 153 -5.89 10.45 2.61
C TRP A 153 -5.91 11.17 1.28
N PHE A 154 -6.98 11.00 0.49
CA PHE A 154 -7.08 11.62 -0.83
C PHE A 154 -7.06 13.16 -0.73
N ILE A 155 -7.83 13.72 0.20
CA ILE A 155 -7.89 15.17 0.42
C ILE A 155 -6.57 15.70 0.98
N THR A 156 -6.00 15.00 1.97
CA THR A 156 -4.69 15.36 2.56
C THR A 156 -3.59 15.36 1.50
N LEU A 157 -3.58 14.36 0.61
CA LEU A 157 -2.61 14.27 -0.47
C LEU A 157 -2.69 15.46 -1.43
N ILE A 158 -3.90 15.83 -1.85
CA ILE A 158 -4.11 17.01 -2.71
C ILE A 158 -3.61 18.26 -1.98
N HIS A 159 -3.96 18.44 -0.70
CA HIS A 159 -3.53 19.58 0.10
C HIS A 159 -2.00 19.70 0.15
N THR A 160 -1.30 18.60 0.42
CA THR A 160 0.17 18.54 0.46
C THR A 160 0.79 18.84 -0.91
N ILE A 161 0.32 18.22 -2.00
CA ILE A 161 0.82 18.48 -3.36
C ILE A 161 0.67 19.96 -3.72
N MET A 162 -0.48 20.54 -3.40
CA MET A 162 -0.75 21.96 -3.63
C MET A 162 0.14 22.87 -2.80
N GLY A 163 0.43 22.50 -1.54
CA GLY A 163 1.39 23.20 -0.68
C GLY A 163 2.78 23.24 -1.30
N PHE A 164 3.29 22.10 -1.78
CA PHE A 164 4.59 22.05 -2.48
C PHE A 164 4.58 22.85 -3.79
N PHE A 165 3.52 22.75 -4.58
CA PHE A 165 3.37 23.52 -5.81
C PHE A 165 3.40 25.03 -5.53
N LEU A 166 2.65 25.49 -4.51
CA LEU A 166 2.65 26.89 -4.10
C LEU A 166 4.00 27.35 -3.55
N THR A 167 4.74 26.45 -2.89
CA THR A 167 6.11 26.71 -2.43
C THR A 167 7.06 26.94 -3.62
N ALA A 168 7.00 26.07 -4.62
CA ALA A 168 7.78 26.25 -5.85
C ALA A 168 7.41 27.55 -6.58
N PHE A 169 6.10 27.86 -6.66
CA PHE A 169 5.62 29.12 -7.20
C PHE A 169 6.13 30.32 -6.39
N PHE A 170 6.14 30.25 -5.06
CA PHE A 170 6.63 31.32 -4.18
C PHE A 170 8.11 31.59 -4.41
N LEU A 171 8.95 30.56 -4.50
CA LEU A 171 10.38 30.70 -4.84
C LEU A 171 10.57 31.32 -6.24
N LEU A 172 9.81 30.85 -7.24
CA LEU A 172 9.82 31.44 -8.58
C LEU A 172 9.35 32.90 -8.55
N HIS A 173 8.34 33.22 -7.75
CA HIS A 173 7.80 34.57 -7.62
C HIS A 173 8.83 35.53 -7.01
N LEU A 174 9.55 35.11 -5.97
CA LEU A 174 10.67 35.87 -5.40
C LEU A 174 11.78 36.08 -6.45
N TYR A 175 12.14 35.04 -7.20
CA TYR A 175 13.09 35.20 -8.29
C TYR A 175 12.60 36.20 -9.35
N LEU A 176 11.35 36.10 -9.80
CA LEU A 176 10.79 37.05 -10.76
C LEU A 176 10.73 38.49 -10.22
N GLY A 177 10.65 38.67 -8.90
CA GLY A 177 10.76 39.97 -8.24
C GLY A 177 12.11 40.65 -8.41
N THR A 178 13.19 39.90 -8.62
CA THR A 178 14.54 40.46 -8.81
C THR A 178 14.84 40.88 -10.25
N THR A 179 13.93 40.59 -11.19
CA THR A 179 14.13 40.79 -12.64
C THR A 179 13.91 42.23 -13.13
N GLY A 180 13.85 43.20 -12.23
CA GLY A 180 13.76 44.63 -12.57
C GLY A 180 15.09 45.17 -13.10
N LYS A 181 15.12 46.45 -13.49
CA LYS A 181 16.38 47.15 -13.85
C LYS A 181 17.39 47.10 -12.68
N THR A 182 16.88 47.10 -11.46
CA THR A 182 17.64 46.80 -10.24
C THR A 182 16.94 45.69 -9.47
N VAL A 183 17.70 44.90 -8.71
CA VAL A 183 17.22 43.75 -7.92
C VAL A 183 16.03 44.14 -7.01
N GLY A 184 16.02 45.38 -6.51
CA GLY A 184 14.98 45.88 -5.61
C GLY A 184 13.82 46.64 -6.27
N GLN A 185 13.83 46.89 -7.59
CA GLN A 185 12.86 47.80 -8.22
C GLN A 185 11.41 47.36 -8.03
N PHE A 186 11.11 46.08 -8.28
CA PHE A 186 9.73 45.57 -8.15
C PHE A 186 9.30 45.42 -6.70
N TYR A 187 10.22 45.04 -5.80
CA TYR A 187 9.96 45.02 -4.35
C TYR A 187 9.64 46.41 -3.82
N LYS A 188 10.42 47.42 -4.22
CA LYS A 188 10.17 48.82 -3.89
C LYS A 188 8.82 49.28 -4.44
N ALA A 189 8.45 48.86 -5.65
CA ALA A 189 7.17 49.23 -6.26
C ALA A 189 5.95 48.69 -5.49
N ILE A 190 6.03 47.48 -4.95
CA ILE A 190 4.97 46.93 -4.07
C ILE A 190 4.92 47.68 -2.74
N ALA A 191 6.07 48.05 -2.15
CA ALA A 191 6.09 48.82 -0.92
C ALA A 191 5.55 50.25 -1.09
N THR A 192 6.04 50.98 -2.10
CA THR A 192 5.70 52.40 -2.32
C THR A 192 4.41 52.61 -3.11
N GLY A 193 3.91 51.58 -3.80
CA GLY A 193 2.70 51.63 -4.63
C GLY A 193 2.89 52.16 -6.04
N SER A 194 4.11 52.58 -6.39
CA SER A 194 4.43 53.24 -7.65
C SER A 194 5.66 52.63 -8.30
N LEU A 195 5.61 52.47 -9.62
CA LEU A 195 6.75 52.00 -10.42
C LEU A 195 7.33 53.19 -11.18
N GLU A 196 8.64 53.39 -11.02
CA GLU A 196 9.41 54.26 -11.89
C GLU A 196 9.69 53.50 -13.20
N TYR A 197 9.21 54.04 -14.32
CA TYR A 197 9.41 53.44 -15.64
C TYR A 197 9.88 54.50 -16.65
N GLU A 198 10.58 54.03 -17.69
CA GLU A 198 10.89 54.83 -18.87
C GLU A 198 9.81 54.60 -19.92
N GLU A 199 9.22 55.69 -20.38
CA GLU A 199 8.25 55.68 -21.47
C GLU A 199 8.99 55.33 -22.76
N LYS A 200 8.68 54.18 -23.36
CA LYS A 200 9.28 53.79 -24.63
C LYS A 200 8.66 54.66 -25.73
N MET A 201 9.48 55.47 -26.42
CA MET A 201 9.06 56.06 -27.69
C MET A 201 8.69 54.94 -28.67
N PRO A 202 7.75 55.16 -29.62
CA PRO A 202 7.41 54.15 -30.62
C PRO A 202 8.70 53.72 -31.31
N GLU A 203 9.00 52.43 -31.24
CA GLU A 203 10.24 51.87 -31.77
C GLU A 203 10.30 52.15 -33.27
N GLN A 204 11.19 53.05 -33.68
CA GLN A 204 11.67 53.09 -35.05
C GLN A 204 12.45 51.78 -35.22
N GLU A 205 11.87 50.84 -35.98
CA GLU A 205 12.41 49.50 -36.19
C GLU A 205 13.89 49.61 -36.59
N LEU A 206 14.79 49.26 -35.66
CA LEU A 206 16.18 49.03 -36.05
C LEU A 206 16.18 47.82 -36.99
N PRO A 207 16.88 47.88 -38.13
CA PRO A 207 16.96 46.76 -39.06
C PRO A 207 17.42 45.48 -38.33
N SER A 208 16.57 44.46 -38.32
CA SER A 208 16.74 43.19 -37.58
C SER A 208 18.01 42.41 -37.93
N ASP A 209 18.70 42.83 -38.98
CA ASP A 209 19.94 42.36 -39.56
C ASP A 209 21.21 42.81 -38.81
N LEU A 210 21.14 43.82 -37.93
CA LEU A 210 22.31 44.35 -37.20
C LEU A 210 22.52 43.74 -35.79
N VAL A 211 21.56 42.99 -35.25
CA VAL A 211 21.69 42.32 -33.94
C VAL A 211 21.83 40.81 -34.13
N LYS A 212 23.07 40.32 -34.34
CA LYS A 212 23.36 38.88 -34.24
C LYS A 212 23.23 38.42 -32.78
N GLN A 213 22.01 38.10 -32.37
CA GLN A 213 21.73 37.49 -31.06
C GLN A 213 22.43 36.12 -30.99
N LYS A 214 23.41 35.96 -30.10
CA LYS A 214 23.99 34.65 -29.77
C LYS A 214 22.91 33.80 -29.10
N LYS A 215 22.24 32.94 -29.86
CA LYS A 215 21.34 31.92 -29.32
C LYS A 215 22.19 30.76 -28.82
N PHE A 216 21.96 30.34 -27.58
CA PHE A 216 22.71 29.24 -26.97
C PHE A 216 22.19 27.88 -27.40
N PHE A 217 20.88 27.76 -27.66
CA PHE A 217 20.27 26.54 -28.23
C PHE A 217 19.92 26.71 -29.71
N PRO A 218 19.75 25.59 -30.44
CA PRO A 218 19.22 25.63 -31.79
C PRO A 218 17.84 26.27 -31.82
N THR A 219 17.52 26.94 -32.92
CA THR A 219 16.25 27.68 -33.05
C THR A 219 14.99 26.80 -32.93
N SER A 220 15.13 25.48 -33.10
CA SER A 220 14.07 24.48 -32.93
C SER A 220 13.57 24.35 -31.49
N PHE A 221 14.41 24.60 -30.48
CA PHE A 221 14.01 24.52 -29.07
C PHE A 221 13.18 25.71 -28.60
N TYR A 222 13.11 26.78 -29.39
CA TYR A 222 12.36 27.99 -29.07
C TYR A 222 10.94 27.92 -29.63
N ASN A 223 10.17 26.94 -29.18
CA ASN A 223 8.77 26.76 -29.53
C ASN A 223 7.89 26.58 -28.28
N PRO A 224 6.59 26.92 -28.38
CA PRO A 224 5.59 26.75 -27.32
C PRO A 224 5.62 25.43 -26.54
N LEU A 225 5.73 24.32 -27.28
CA LEU A 225 5.61 22.98 -26.73
C LEU A 225 6.83 22.60 -25.91
N THR A 226 8.03 22.92 -26.43
CA THR A 226 9.29 22.70 -25.71
C THR A 226 9.37 23.51 -24.43
N MET A 227 8.84 24.73 -24.45
CA MET A 227 8.83 25.57 -23.26
C MET A 227 7.85 25.09 -22.19
N LEU A 228 6.67 24.62 -22.59
CA LEU A 228 5.72 24.00 -21.68
C LEU A 228 6.31 22.73 -21.04
N GLY A 229 6.94 21.87 -21.85
CA GLY A 229 7.64 20.68 -21.37
C GLY A 229 8.76 21.00 -20.39
N SER A 230 9.55 22.05 -20.67
CA SER A 230 10.65 22.51 -19.79
C SER A 230 10.14 23.01 -18.44
N LEU A 231 9.05 23.79 -18.43
CA LEU A 231 8.43 24.26 -17.18
C LEU A 231 7.91 23.09 -16.34
N LEU A 232 7.20 22.15 -16.98
CA LEU A 232 6.61 21.00 -16.30
C LEU A 232 7.68 20.06 -15.73
N ALA A 233 8.74 19.79 -16.50
CA ALA A 233 9.88 19.00 -16.06
C ALA A 233 10.61 19.66 -14.88
N LEU A 234 10.88 20.98 -14.96
CA LEU A 234 11.58 21.70 -13.90
C LEU A 234 10.77 21.72 -12.59
N MET A 235 9.46 21.98 -12.67
CA MET A 235 8.59 21.99 -11.49
C MET A 235 8.52 20.61 -10.84
N ALA A 236 8.33 19.54 -11.63
CA ALA A 236 8.32 18.18 -11.11
C ALA A 236 9.66 17.83 -10.45
N PHE A 237 10.78 18.15 -11.09
CA PHE A 237 12.12 17.88 -10.57
C PHE A 237 12.40 18.56 -9.23
N VAL A 238 12.02 19.84 -9.09
CA VAL A 238 12.20 20.57 -7.82
C VAL A 238 11.37 19.96 -6.69
N VAL A 239 10.12 19.56 -6.97
CA VAL A 239 9.26 18.92 -5.98
C VAL A 239 9.81 17.54 -5.59
N ILE A 240 10.28 16.74 -6.56
CA ILE A 240 10.92 15.45 -6.30
C ILE A 240 12.13 15.62 -5.37
N ILE A 241 13.04 16.57 -5.66
CA ILE A 241 14.20 16.81 -4.81
C ILE A 241 13.78 17.18 -3.38
N GLY A 242 12.78 18.05 -3.24
CA GLY A 242 12.26 18.44 -1.93
C GLY A 242 11.74 17.25 -1.12
N LEU A 243 10.95 16.37 -1.75
CA LEU A 243 10.39 15.18 -1.12
C LEU A 243 11.45 14.09 -0.84
N LEU A 244 12.44 13.93 -1.71
CA LEU A 244 13.57 13.02 -1.48
C LEU A 244 14.44 13.47 -0.31
N PHE A 245 14.71 14.78 -0.20
CA PHE A 245 15.47 15.33 0.92
C PHE A 245 14.76 15.09 2.25
N VAL A 246 13.44 15.23 2.24
CA VAL A 246 12.56 14.91 3.36
C VAL A 246 12.66 13.43 3.74
N ASP A 247 12.50 12.52 2.77
CA ASP A 247 12.52 11.07 3.00
C ASP A 247 13.82 10.63 3.69
N ILE A 248 14.95 11.20 3.27
CA ILE A 248 16.27 10.90 3.85
C ILE A 248 16.36 11.33 5.33
N ILE A 249 15.69 12.42 5.72
CA ILE A 249 15.80 13.00 7.08
C ILE A 249 14.77 12.41 8.04
N ALA A 250 13.52 12.29 7.57
CA ALA A 250 12.37 11.97 8.42
C ALA A 250 11.69 10.64 8.04
N GLY A 251 11.97 10.08 6.86
CA GLY A 251 11.19 8.98 6.29
C GLY A 251 9.77 9.41 5.90
N PHE A 252 9.03 8.48 5.32
CA PHE A 252 7.59 8.64 5.07
C PHE A 252 6.78 7.74 6.01
N ASP A 253 6.03 8.33 6.93
CA ASP A 253 5.05 7.60 7.76
C ASP A 253 3.82 7.15 6.95
N ASN A 254 3.59 7.76 5.78
CA ASN A 254 2.41 7.52 4.95
C ASN A 254 2.79 6.86 3.62
N PRO A 255 2.26 5.66 3.31
CA PRO A 255 2.54 4.97 2.06
C PRO A 255 2.18 5.82 0.81
N TYR A 256 1.11 6.61 0.86
CA TYR A 256 0.69 7.42 -0.29
C TYR A 256 1.71 8.48 -0.73
N ILE A 257 2.53 8.97 0.20
CA ILE A 257 3.61 9.93 -0.12
C ILE A 257 4.71 9.23 -0.94
N GLY A 258 5.03 7.97 -0.62
CA GLY A 258 5.94 7.14 -1.40
C GLY A 258 5.44 6.96 -2.85
N ILE A 259 4.16 6.64 -3.04
CA ILE A 259 3.54 6.51 -4.36
C ILE A 259 3.69 7.80 -5.18
N VAL A 260 3.37 8.96 -4.59
CA VAL A 260 3.46 10.22 -5.32
C VAL A 260 4.89 10.61 -5.64
N THR A 261 5.80 10.43 -4.68
CA THR A 261 7.21 10.80 -4.82
C THR A 261 7.93 9.93 -5.84
N PHE A 262 7.72 8.62 -5.79
CA PHE A 262 8.50 7.66 -6.57
C PHE A 262 7.84 7.22 -7.89
N ILE A 263 6.53 7.45 -8.07
CA ILE A 263 5.80 7.03 -9.29
C ILE A 263 5.18 8.23 -10.01
N PHE A 264 4.32 8.99 -9.33
CA PHE A 264 3.51 10.02 -10.00
C PHE A 264 4.35 11.22 -10.49
N LEU A 265 5.19 11.81 -9.63
CA LEU A 265 6.01 12.96 -10.01
C LEU A 265 7.07 12.61 -11.09
N PRO A 266 7.77 11.46 -11.03
CA PRO A 266 8.64 11.02 -12.12
C PRO A 266 7.90 10.83 -13.45
N ALA A 267 6.65 10.35 -13.45
CA ALA A 267 5.84 10.27 -14.66
C ALA A 267 5.58 11.66 -15.28
N ILE A 268 5.26 12.66 -14.44
CA ILE A 268 5.11 14.06 -14.88
C ILE A 268 6.44 14.59 -15.45
N LEU A 269 7.56 14.36 -14.77
CA LEU A 269 8.89 14.73 -15.26
C LEU A 269 9.17 14.13 -16.64
N GLY A 270 8.87 12.84 -16.83
CA GLY A 270 9.00 12.12 -18.09
C GLY A 270 8.15 12.72 -19.20
N VAL A 271 6.88 13.00 -18.94
CA VAL A 271 5.98 13.70 -19.89
C VAL A 271 6.55 15.07 -20.28
N GLY A 272 7.09 15.83 -19.32
CA GLY A 272 7.75 17.10 -19.58
C GLY A 272 8.94 16.97 -20.53
N ILE A 273 9.79 15.97 -20.30
CA ILE A 273 10.95 15.67 -21.17
C ILE A 273 10.49 15.27 -22.58
N VAL A 274 9.47 14.40 -22.70
CA VAL A 274 8.92 14.00 -24.00
C VAL A 274 8.38 15.20 -24.78
N LEU A 275 7.69 16.12 -24.11
CA LEU A 275 7.19 17.36 -24.73
C LEU A 275 8.33 18.27 -25.23
N ILE A 276 9.47 18.31 -24.54
CA ILE A 276 10.68 19.04 -24.98
C ILE A 276 11.14 18.51 -26.35
N PHE A 277 11.30 17.19 -26.47
CA PHE A 277 11.74 16.52 -27.70
C PHE A 277 10.72 16.66 -28.84
N LEU A 278 9.44 16.40 -28.56
CA LEU A 278 8.37 16.52 -29.56
C LEU A 278 8.25 17.95 -30.08
N GLY A 279 8.36 18.96 -29.21
CA GLY A 279 8.37 20.36 -29.60
C GLY A 279 9.53 20.70 -30.53
N ALA A 280 10.74 20.24 -30.19
CA ALA A 280 11.93 20.49 -30.99
C ALA A 280 11.84 19.81 -32.38
N LEU A 281 11.35 18.57 -32.44
CA LEU A 281 11.13 17.83 -33.69
C LEU A 281 10.05 18.49 -34.55
N TRP A 282 8.94 18.91 -33.94
CA TRP A 282 7.84 19.54 -34.65
C TRP A 282 8.24 20.88 -35.26
N GLU A 283 8.92 21.73 -34.49
CA GLU A 283 9.42 23.03 -34.95
C GLU A 283 10.50 22.86 -36.02
N SER A 284 11.38 21.85 -35.89
CA SER A 284 12.37 21.50 -36.91
C SER A 284 11.70 21.09 -38.22
N LYS A 285 10.69 20.20 -38.18
CA LYS A 285 9.91 19.77 -39.35
C LYS A 285 9.16 20.93 -40.00
N LYS A 286 8.55 21.80 -39.20
CA LYS A 286 7.81 22.97 -39.69
C LYS A 286 8.72 23.94 -40.44
N ARG A 287 9.90 24.24 -39.89
CA ARG A 287 10.90 25.13 -40.53
C ARG A 287 11.48 24.53 -41.79
N PHE A 288 11.72 23.23 -41.78
CA PHE A 288 12.17 22.49 -42.96
C PHE A 288 11.15 22.61 -44.11
N LEU A 289 9.87 22.35 -43.83
CA LEU A 289 8.78 22.49 -44.81
C LEU A 289 8.64 23.94 -45.31
N ALA A 290 8.87 24.94 -44.45
CA ALA A 290 8.81 26.35 -44.82
C ALA A 290 9.98 26.81 -45.71
N GLN A 291 11.15 26.16 -45.65
CA GLN A 291 12.35 26.55 -46.41
C GLN A 291 12.49 25.85 -47.77
N LYS A 292 11.60 24.92 -48.15
CA LYS A 292 11.65 24.17 -49.43
C LYS A 292 13.05 23.59 -49.79
N LYS A 293 13.87 23.23 -48.79
CA LYS A 293 15.18 22.59 -49.02
C LYS A 293 15.05 21.07 -48.96
N GLU A 294 15.88 20.32 -49.70
CA GLU A 294 16.03 18.87 -49.50
C GLU A 294 16.65 18.59 -48.12
N LYS A 295 16.24 17.49 -47.46
CA LYS A 295 16.65 17.14 -46.07
C LYS A 295 18.18 17.04 -45.97
N PRO A 296 18.90 17.99 -45.37
CA PRO A 296 20.19 17.63 -44.81
C PRO A 296 19.89 16.79 -43.56
N LEU A 297 20.56 15.65 -43.41
CA LEU A 297 20.61 14.97 -42.12
C LEU A 297 21.12 15.98 -41.06
N PRO A 298 20.70 15.88 -39.79
CA PRO A 298 21.23 16.75 -38.73
C PRO A 298 22.76 16.61 -38.66
N ILE A 299 23.49 17.66 -39.02
CA ILE A 299 24.96 17.68 -38.96
C ILE A 299 25.36 18.11 -37.55
N ILE A 300 25.95 17.20 -36.78
CA ILE A 300 26.56 17.51 -35.48
C ILE A 300 28.02 17.91 -35.74
N ASP A 301 28.28 19.22 -35.84
CA ASP A 301 29.63 19.75 -36.00
C ASP A 301 30.29 20.01 -34.64
N LEU A 302 31.14 19.09 -34.20
CA LEU A 302 31.89 19.16 -32.95
C LEU A 302 33.02 20.21 -32.95
N ASN A 303 33.38 20.79 -34.11
CA ASN A 303 34.38 21.86 -34.17
C ASN A 303 33.80 23.24 -33.85
N SER A 304 32.46 23.37 -33.85
CA SER A 304 31.80 24.61 -33.46
C SER A 304 31.74 24.76 -31.93
N PRO A 305 32.23 25.87 -31.34
CA PRO A 305 32.15 26.12 -29.90
C PRO A 305 30.70 26.17 -29.37
N GLN A 306 29.73 26.49 -30.23
CA GLN A 306 28.32 26.47 -29.85
C GLN A 306 27.81 25.04 -29.68
N THR A 307 28.11 24.16 -30.64
CA THR A 307 27.75 22.75 -30.57
C THR A 307 28.41 22.06 -29.38
N GLN A 308 29.69 22.34 -29.11
CA GLN A 308 30.39 21.83 -27.94
C GLN A 308 29.72 22.24 -26.62
N ARG A 309 29.33 23.52 -26.45
CA ARG A 309 28.64 23.99 -25.25
C ARG A 309 27.26 23.37 -25.08
N ILE A 310 26.49 23.20 -26.16
CA ILE A 310 25.18 22.54 -26.13
C ILE A 310 25.34 21.09 -25.72
N ILE A 311 26.26 20.36 -26.35
CA ILE A 311 26.51 18.95 -26.03
C ILE A 311 26.98 18.81 -24.60
N ALA A 312 27.91 19.65 -24.13
CA ALA A 312 28.35 19.63 -22.74
C ALA A 312 27.18 19.88 -21.77
N PHE A 313 26.36 20.91 -22.02
CA PHE A 313 25.20 21.21 -21.19
C PHE A 313 24.16 20.08 -21.18
N MET A 314 23.80 19.57 -22.37
CA MET A 314 22.85 18.45 -22.52
C MET A 314 23.40 17.16 -21.90
N SER A 315 24.72 16.94 -21.96
CA SER A 315 25.36 15.78 -21.34
C SER A 315 25.35 15.90 -19.82
N ILE A 316 25.69 17.07 -19.26
CA ILE A 316 25.66 17.31 -17.81
C ILE A 316 24.23 17.14 -17.28
N ILE A 317 23.24 17.78 -17.91
CA ILE A 317 21.83 17.63 -17.50
C ILE A 317 21.35 16.20 -17.72
N GLY A 318 21.73 15.57 -18.82
CA GLY A 318 21.39 14.19 -19.11
C GLY A 318 21.93 13.23 -18.06
N VAL A 319 23.18 13.42 -17.62
CA VAL A 319 23.80 12.65 -16.54
C VAL A 319 23.09 12.89 -15.22
N ILE A 320 22.79 14.14 -14.86
CA ILE A 320 22.04 14.46 -13.64
C ILE A 320 20.67 13.79 -13.65
N LEU A 321 19.89 13.99 -14.73
CA LEU A 321 18.57 13.36 -14.87
C LEU A 321 18.66 11.84 -14.87
N LEU A 322 19.67 11.25 -15.51
CA LEU A 322 19.89 9.80 -15.49
C LEU A 322 20.17 9.31 -14.07
N LEU A 323 21.04 9.97 -13.32
CA LEU A 323 21.35 9.61 -11.93
C LEU A 323 20.10 9.68 -11.05
N PHE A 324 19.33 10.77 -11.14
CA PHE A 324 18.06 10.89 -10.40
C PHE A 324 17.01 9.90 -10.87
N THR A 325 16.96 9.56 -12.16
CA THR A 325 16.02 8.55 -12.68
C THR A 325 16.39 7.17 -12.20
N VAL A 326 17.68 6.80 -12.21
CA VAL A 326 18.16 5.51 -11.70
C VAL A 326 17.89 5.43 -10.19
N PHE A 327 18.25 6.46 -9.43
CA PHE A 327 17.99 6.52 -7.99
C PHE A 327 16.50 6.47 -7.67
N GLY A 328 15.69 7.28 -8.36
CA GLY A 328 14.24 7.32 -8.18
C GLY A 328 13.56 6.02 -8.59
N SER A 329 14.02 5.37 -9.66
CA SER A 329 13.50 4.06 -10.08
C SER A 329 13.86 2.97 -9.09
N PHE A 330 15.07 3.00 -8.53
CA PHE A 330 15.48 2.08 -7.48
C PHE A 330 14.65 2.28 -6.20
N LYS A 331 14.40 3.53 -5.81
CA LYS A 331 13.52 3.83 -4.68
C LYS A 331 12.06 3.43 -4.93
N ALA A 332 11.54 3.66 -6.14
CA ALA A 332 10.22 3.17 -6.55
C ALA A 332 10.14 1.65 -6.48
N TYR A 333 11.21 0.96 -6.91
CA TYR A 333 11.31 -0.48 -6.84
C TYR A 333 11.29 -0.96 -5.38
N GLU A 334 12.19 -0.46 -4.52
CA GLU A 334 12.22 -0.80 -3.08
C GLU A 334 10.89 -0.55 -2.40
N TYR A 335 10.28 0.62 -2.66
CA TYR A 335 9.00 1.01 -2.08
C TYR A 335 7.86 0.10 -2.53
N THR A 336 7.74 -0.20 -3.84
CA THR A 336 6.68 -1.09 -4.35
C THR A 336 6.89 -2.57 -4.04
N GLU A 337 7.97 -2.92 -3.34
CA GLU A 337 8.27 -4.24 -2.81
C GLU A 337 8.29 -4.28 -1.27
N SER A 338 7.93 -3.17 -0.62
CA SER A 338 7.89 -3.09 0.83
C SER A 338 6.61 -3.72 1.40
N ASP A 339 6.66 -4.10 2.67
CA ASP A 339 5.51 -4.67 3.37
C ASP A 339 4.40 -3.63 3.55
N GLU A 340 4.78 -2.37 3.77
CA GLU A 340 3.86 -1.24 3.88
C GLU A 340 3.11 -1.03 2.57
N PHE A 341 3.78 -1.10 1.42
CA PHE A 341 3.10 -1.00 0.13
C PHE A 341 2.15 -2.18 -0.11
N CYS A 342 2.59 -3.41 0.20
CA CYS A 342 1.78 -4.61 -0.03
C CYS A 342 0.57 -4.70 0.92
N GLY A 343 0.72 -4.26 2.17
CA GLY A 343 -0.28 -4.43 3.23
C GLY A 343 -1.16 -3.20 3.48
N GLU A 344 -0.63 -1.99 3.28
CA GLU A 344 -1.29 -0.75 3.70
C GLU A 344 -1.78 0.12 2.53
N ALA A 345 -1.22 0.00 1.32
CA ALA A 345 -1.63 0.83 0.18
C ALA A 345 -3.09 0.61 -0.24
N CYS A 346 -3.57 -0.64 -0.13
CA CYS A 346 -4.95 -1.03 -0.37
C CYS A 346 -5.71 -1.22 0.95
N HIS A 347 -5.63 -0.23 1.86
CA HIS A 347 -6.28 -0.31 3.18
C HIS A 347 -7.73 -0.80 3.06
N GLN A 348 -8.24 -1.43 4.12
CA GLN A 348 -9.49 -2.22 4.16
C GLN A 348 -9.43 -3.59 3.45
N VAL A 349 -9.00 -3.66 2.19
CA VAL A 349 -9.02 -4.93 1.43
C VAL A 349 -7.96 -5.89 1.95
N MET A 350 -6.71 -5.42 2.10
CA MET A 350 -5.60 -6.23 2.58
C MET A 350 -5.43 -6.21 4.10
N HIS A 351 -6.21 -5.39 4.81
CA HIS A 351 -6.10 -5.24 6.26
C HIS A 351 -6.19 -6.57 7.03
N PRO A 352 -7.11 -7.50 6.71
CA PRO A 352 -7.17 -8.79 7.40
C PRO A 352 -5.92 -9.64 7.22
N GLU A 353 -5.33 -9.66 6.03
CA GLU A 353 -4.18 -10.50 5.69
C GLU A 353 -2.89 -9.87 6.26
N TYR A 354 -2.77 -8.54 6.24
CA TYR A 354 -1.64 -7.80 6.80
C TYR A 354 -1.57 -7.89 8.33
N LEU A 355 -2.70 -7.74 9.04
CA LEU A 355 -2.72 -7.93 10.49
C LEU A 355 -2.36 -9.37 10.90
N ALA A 356 -2.86 -10.36 10.14
CA ALA A 356 -2.53 -11.76 10.39
C ALA A 356 -1.03 -12.04 10.12
N TYR A 357 -0.44 -11.41 9.10
CA TYR A 357 1.00 -11.48 8.81
C TYR A 357 1.84 -10.96 9.99
N GLN A 358 1.47 -9.81 10.56
CA GLN A 358 2.21 -9.18 11.67
C GLN A 358 2.24 -10.04 12.94
N ASP A 359 1.19 -10.83 13.22
CA ASP A 359 1.12 -11.75 14.37
C ASP A 359 1.64 -13.17 14.06
N SER A 360 2.37 -13.34 12.95
CA SER A 360 2.84 -14.64 12.47
C SER A 360 4.31 -14.91 12.74
N PRO A 361 4.75 -16.18 12.69
CA PRO A 361 6.18 -16.53 12.74
C PRO A 361 7.00 -15.96 11.57
N HIS A 362 6.34 -15.46 10.53
CA HIS A 362 6.96 -14.92 9.32
C HIS A 362 6.82 -13.39 9.22
N SER A 363 6.46 -12.69 10.29
CA SER A 363 6.28 -11.22 10.30
C SER A 363 7.54 -10.42 9.98
N ASN A 364 8.71 -11.07 9.96
CA ASN A 364 10.00 -10.49 9.54
C ASN A 364 10.46 -10.97 8.16
N VAL A 365 9.61 -11.67 7.41
CA VAL A 365 9.89 -12.15 6.05
C VAL A 365 9.03 -11.34 5.08
N GLY A 366 9.67 -10.38 4.39
CA GLY A 366 8.95 -9.44 3.55
C GLY A 366 8.05 -10.12 2.50
N CYS A 367 6.88 -9.53 2.24
CA CYS A 367 5.79 -10.07 1.43
C CYS A 367 6.28 -10.60 0.07
N VAL A 368 7.19 -9.85 -0.57
CA VAL A 368 7.72 -10.16 -1.91
C VAL A 368 8.54 -11.44 -1.98
N LYS A 369 9.14 -11.87 -0.86
CA LYS A 369 9.90 -13.13 -0.79
C LYS A 369 8.98 -14.34 -1.03
N CYS A 370 7.72 -14.23 -0.62
CA CYS A 370 6.71 -15.26 -0.80
C CYS A 370 5.88 -15.06 -2.08
N HIS A 371 5.50 -13.82 -2.40
CA HIS A 371 4.48 -13.52 -3.44
C HIS A 371 5.02 -13.13 -4.82
N ILE A 372 6.16 -12.44 -4.91
CA ILE A 372 6.68 -11.93 -6.19
C ILE A 372 7.74 -12.86 -6.75
N GLY A 373 8.68 -13.31 -5.91
CA GLY A 373 9.78 -14.17 -6.33
C GLY A 373 10.94 -13.44 -7.01
N SER A 374 12.10 -14.10 -7.06
CA SER A 374 13.31 -13.52 -7.64
C SER A 374 13.33 -13.67 -9.16
N GLY A 375 13.95 -12.68 -9.84
CA GLY A 375 14.15 -12.70 -11.28
C GLY A 375 13.19 -11.80 -12.07
N ALA A 376 13.61 -11.42 -13.28
CA ALA A 376 12.92 -10.43 -14.10
C ALA A 376 11.52 -10.90 -14.56
N ASP A 377 11.36 -12.18 -14.91
CA ASP A 377 10.07 -12.71 -15.38
C ASP A 377 8.99 -12.65 -14.31
N TRP A 378 9.35 -13.00 -13.09
CA TRP A 378 8.48 -12.97 -11.91
C TRP A 378 8.11 -11.54 -11.51
N PHE A 379 9.08 -10.63 -11.56
CA PHE A 379 8.83 -9.21 -11.39
C PHE A 379 7.79 -8.68 -12.39
N VAL A 380 7.95 -8.97 -13.69
CA VAL A 380 7.01 -8.49 -14.72
C VAL A 380 5.61 -9.08 -14.52
N LYS A 381 5.50 -10.39 -14.27
CA LYS A 381 4.21 -11.04 -13.98
C LYS A 381 3.52 -10.43 -12.77
N ALA A 382 4.27 -10.19 -11.69
CA ALA A 382 3.74 -9.58 -10.47
C ALA A 382 3.22 -8.17 -10.72
N LYS A 383 3.95 -7.32 -11.46
CA LYS A 383 3.49 -5.94 -11.76
C LYS A 383 2.28 -5.90 -12.71
N LEU A 384 2.20 -6.81 -13.68
CA LEU A 384 1.01 -6.94 -14.53
C LEU A 384 -0.21 -7.41 -13.73
N SER A 385 -0.05 -8.45 -12.90
CA SER A 385 -1.11 -8.93 -12.00
C SER A 385 -1.52 -7.86 -11.00
N GLY A 386 -0.56 -7.14 -10.40
CA GLY A 386 -0.80 -6.06 -9.46
C GLY A 386 -1.55 -4.88 -10.10
N SER A 387 -1.31 -4.60 -11.38
CA SER A 387 -2.07 -3.58 -12.12
C SER A 387 -3.55 -3.97 -12.25
N TRP A 388 -3.84 -5.25 -12.49
CA TRP A 388 -5.21 -5.76 -12.47
C TRP A 388 -5.83 -5.72 -11.07
N GLN A 389 -5.07 -6.08 -10.03
CA GLN A 389 -5.54 -5.98 -8.64
C GLN A 389 -5.89 -4.54 -8.26
N LEU A 390 -5.11 -3.55 -8.68
CA LEU A 390 -5.40 -2.13 -8.47
C LEU A 390 -6.73 -1.73 -9.13
N ILE A 391 -6.96 -2.19 -10.37
CA ILE A 391 -8.23 -2.00 -11.08
C ILE A 391 -9.36 -2.68 -10.31
N SER A 392 -9.16 -3.92 -9.84
CA SER A 392 -10.16 -4.65 -9.06
C SER A 392 -10.53 -3.93 -7.77
N VAL A 393 -9.57 -3.35 -7.05
CA VAL A 393 -9.84 -2.55 -5.84
C VAL A 393 -10.60 -1.26 -6.20
N MET A 394 -10.16 -0.55 -7.24
CA MET A 394 -10.77 0.73 -7.65
C MET A 394 -12.23 0.59 -8.12
N PHE A 395 -12.62 -0.59 -8.62
CA PHE A 395 -13.97 -0.86 -9.13
C PHE A 395 -14.75 -1.92 -8.31
N ASP A 396 -14.29 -2.29 -7.11
CA ASP A 396 -14.90 -3.33 -6.24
C ASP A 396 -15.15 -4.67 -6.97
N LEU A 397 -14.22 -5.08 -7.86
CA LEU A 397 -14.29 -6.32 -8.66
C LEU A 397 -13.58 -7.51 -7.99
N TYR A 398 -13.54 -7.55 -6.66
CA TYR A 398 -12.84 -8.59 -5.89
C TYR A 398 -13.80 -9.39 -5.00
N SER A 399 -13.40 -10.61 -4.62
CA SER A 399 -14.20 -11.48 -3.75
C SER A 399 -14.03 -11.11 -2.27
N LYS A 400 -15.10 -11.31 -1.48
CA LYS A 400 -15.11 -11.13 -0.01
C LYS A 400 -15.56 -12.46 0.64
N PRO A 401 -14.66 -13.24 1.27
CA PRO A 401 -13.23 -12.97 1.50
C PRO A 401 -12.38 -13.12 0.24
N ILE A 402 -11.16 -12.58 0.31
CA ILE A 402 -10.16 -12.75 -0.75
C ILE A 402 -9.78 -14.22 -0.80
N GLN A 403 -9.84 -14.82 -1.99
CA GLN A 403 -9.46 -16.21 -2.17
C GLN A 403 -7.93 -16.36 -2.08
N VAL A 404 -7.49 -17.47 -1.47
CA VAL A 404 -6.07 -17.83 -1.48
C VAL A 404 -5.67 -18.17 -2.92
N PRO A 405 -4.56 -17.62 -3.46
CA PRO A 405 -4.13 -17.85 -4.84
C PRO A 405 -3.48 -19.23 -5.00
N VAL A 406 -4.20 -20.31 -4.72
CA VAL A 406 -3.66 -21.68 -4.68
C VAL A 406 -3.11 -22.16 -6.02
N ALA A 407 -3.60 -21.59 -7.13
CA ALA A 407 -3.17 -21.91 -8.49
C ALA A 407 -1.88 -21.18 -8.95
N HIS A 408 -1.48 -20.09 -8.27
CA HIS A 408 -0.39 -19.22 -8.72
C HIS A 408 0.67 -18.97 -7.64
N LEU A 409 0.60 -19.68 -6.52
CA LEU A 409 1.66 -19.67 -5.51
C LEU A 409 2.94 -20.29 -6.07
N ARG A 410 4.08 -19.69 -5.70
CA ARG A 410 5.40 -20.21 -6.07
C ARG A 410 5.62 -21.58 -5.42
N PRO A 411 6.41 -22.47 -6.05
CA PRO A 411 6.76 -23.75 -5.45
C PRO A 411 7.41 -23.56 -4.08
N ALA A 412 7.15 -24.49 -3.15
CA ALA A 412 7.74 -24.46 -1.81
C ALA A 412 9.28 -24.46 -1.83
N GLN A 413 9.89 -25.08 -2.85
CA GLN A 413 11.34 -25.12 -3.06
C GLN A 413 11.96 -23.72 -3.25
N GLU A 414 11.21 -22.82 -3.90
CA GLU A 414 11.69 -21.47 -4.21
C GLU A 414 11.29 -20.43 -3.15
N THR A 415 10.55 -20.85 -2.12
CA THR A 415 10.01 -20.00 -1.06
C THR A 415 10.40 -20.53 0.31
N CYS A 416 9.75 -21.59 0.78
CA CYS A 416 9.98 -22.20 2.08
C CYS A 416 11.40 -22.73 2.24
N GLU A 417 11.94 -23.40 1.21
CA GLU A 417 13.23 -24.11 1.34
C GLU A 417 14.47 -23.18 1.36
N GLN A 418 14.28 -21.88 1.18
CA GLN A 418 15.35 -20.89 1.37
C GLN A 418 15.75 -20.74 2.84
N CYS A 419 14.86 -21.11 3.77
CA CYS A 419 15.09 -21.05 5.22
C CYS A 419 14.84 -22.40 5.92
N HIS A 420 13.97 -23.25 5.36
CA HIS A 420 13.60 -24.55 5.91
C HIS A 420 14.29 -25.67 5.14
N TRP A 421 14.99 -26.59 5.81
CA TRP A 421 15.75 -27.64 5.12
C TRP A 421 15.16 -29.04 5.37
N PRO A 422 14.33 -29.58 4.45
CA PRO A 422 13.63 -30.86 4.65
C PRO A 422 14.54 -32.06 4.97
N SER A 423 15.78 -32.04 4.49
CA SER A 423 16.75 -33.12 4.74
C SER A 423 17.17 -33.23 6.21
N ASN A 424 16.92 -32.21 7.03
CA ASN A 424 17.30 -32.18 8.44
C ASN A 424 16.09 -32.25 9.39
N PHE A 425 14.89 -32.51 8.86
CA PHE A 425 13.71 -32.74 9.68
C PHE A 425 13.70 -34.22 10.09
N ASN A 426 14.19 -34.54 11.29
CA ASN A 426 14.22 -35.93 11.78
C ASN A 426 13.88 -36.07 13.28
N SER A 427 13.92 -34.99 14.06
CA SER A 427 13.55 -35.01 15.49
C SER A 427 12.04 -34.99 15.72
N GLU A 428 11.57 -35.71 16.73
CA GLU A 428 10.20 -35.61 17.22
C GLU A 428 9.98 -34.28 17.96
N LYS A 429 8.78 -33.70 17.80
CA LYS A 429 8.40 -32.45 18.47
C LYS A 429 7.39 -32.72 19.58
N LYS A 430 7.76 -32.38 20.82
CA LYS A 430 6.80 -32.36 21.93
C LYS A 430 5.82 -31.20 21.75
N ILE A 431 4.53 -31.53 21.76
CA ILE A 431 3.44 -30.55 21.76
C ILE A 431 2.61 -30.77 23.02
N VAL A 432 2.30 -29.66 23.69
CA VAL A 432 1.43 -29.63 24.87
C VAL A 432 0.22 -28.78 24.53
N TYR A 433 -0.96 -29.31 24.81
CA TYR A 433 -2.21 -28.59 24.71
C TYR A 433 -2.87 -28.51 26.09
N ASP A 434 -3.09 -27.28 26.54
CA ASP A 434 -3.91 -26.98 27.70
C ASP A 434 -5.32 -26.61 27.20
N PHE A 435 -6.32 -27.30 27.73
CA PHE A 435 -7.71 -27.13 27.34
C PHE A 435 -8.55 -26.78 28.57
N PHE A 436 -9.42 -25.79 28.44
CA PHE A 436 -10.41 -25.45 29.45
C PHE A 436 -11.80 -25.83 28.91
N GLN A 437 -12.55 -26.59 29.69
CA GLN A 437 -13.92 -26.95 29.34
C GLN A 437 -14.84 -25.73 29.42
N SER A 438 -15.99 -25.80 28.74
CA SER A 438 -17.00 -24.73 28.71
C SER A 438 -18.02 -24.85 29.85
N ASP A 439 -17.63 -25.48 30.95
CA ASP A 439 -18.37 -25.62 32.20
C ASP A 439 -18.14 -24.43 33.15
N GLU A 440 -18.78 -24.46 34.31
CA GLU A 440 -18.72 -23.37 35.29
C GLU A 440 -17.30 -23.15 35.82
N ASP A 441 -16.63 -24.25 36.18
CA ASP A 441 -15.29 -24.25 36.77
C ASP A 441 -14.17 -24.07 35.74
N ASN A 442 -14.52 -24.01 34.44
CA ASN A 442 -13.58 -24.04 33.33
C ASN A 442 -12.59 -25.21 33.46
N THR A 443 -13.08 -26.42 33.71
CA THR A 443 -12.27 -27.59 34.10
C THR A 443 -11.07 -27.77 33.18
N GLU A 444 -9.88 -27.78 33.77
CA GLU A 444 -8.63 -27.92 33.04
C GLU A 444 -8.38 -29.38 32.63
N THR A 445 -8.05 -29.55 31.37
CA THR A 445 -7.63 -30.80 30.74
C THR A 445 -6.35 -30.56 29.97
N MET A 446 -5.52 -31.59 29.86
CA MET A 446 -4.21 -31.47 29.23
C MET A 446 -3.95 -32.67 28.33
N LEU A 447 -3.29 -32.42 27.21
CA LEU A 447 -2.82 -33.44 26.28
C LEU A 447 -1.39 -33.12 25.87
N THR A 448 -0.48 -34.05 26.15
CA THR A 448 0.90 -33.97 25.69
C THR A 448 1.20 -35.11 24.74
N MET A 449 1.72 -34.77 23.56
CA MET A 449 2.07 -35.73 22.52
C MET A 449 3.45 -35.45 21.94
N LEU A 450 4.10 -36.49 21.45
CA LEU A 450 5.28 -36.41 20.60
C LEU A 450 4.81 -36.54 19.16
N VAL A 451 4.94 -35.48 18.38
CA VAL A 451 4.67 -35.51 16.94
C VAL A 451 5.92 -36.00 16.23
N LYS A 452 5.77 -37.09 15.48
CA LYS A 452 6.79 -37.69 14.64
C LYS A 452 6.92 -36.83 13.40
N THR A 453 7.80 -35.83 13.45
CA THR A 453 8.03 -34.94 12.31
C THR A 453 8.42 -35.76 11.09
N GLY A 454 9.31 -36.75 11.24
CA GLY A 454 9.79 -37.56 10.13
C GLY A 454 10.44 -36.72 9.03
N GLY A 455 10.76 -37.36 7.90
CA GLY A 455 11.46 -36.70 6.78
C GLY A 455 12.93 -37.08 6.74
N GLY A 456 13.78 -36.21 6.19
CA GLY A 456 15.22 -36.41 6.09
C GLY A 456 15.68 -37.13 4.81
N THR A 457 16.95 -37.54 4.79
CA THR A 457 17.51 -38.37 3.69
C THR A 457 17.22 -39.85 3.93
N PRO A 458 17.34 -40.73 2.91
CA PRO A 458 17.21 -42.17 3.09
C PRO A 458 18.09 -42.76 4.21
N GLU A 459 19.26 -42.16 4.48
CA GLU A 459 20.28 -42.64 5.42
C GLU A 459 20.12 -42.07 6.84
N SER A 460 19.49 -40.89 6.99
CA SER A 460 19.47 -40.13 8.25
C SER A 460 18.06 -39.81 8.77
N GLY A 461 17.04 -40.09 7.96
CA GLY A 461 15.66 -39.73 8.17
C GLY A 461 14.79 -40.90 8.65
N SER A 462 13.80 -40.60 9.49
CA SER A 462 12.74 -41.56 9.81
C SER A 462 11.88 -41.79 8.57
N GLN A 463 11.74 -43.05 8.12
CA GLN A 463 10.86 -43.47 7.02
C GLN A 463 9.36 -43.42 7.41
N SER A 464 9.01 -42.77 8.51
CA SER A 464 7.65 -42.56 9.00
C SER A 464 7.50 -41.18 9.64
N GLY A 465 6.27 -40.66 9.72
CA GLY A 465 5.95 -39.37 10.31
C GLY A 465 5.26 -38.41 9.33
N ILE A 466 4.89 -37.24 9.82
CA ILE A 466 4.04 -36.27 9.08
C ILE A 466 4.72 -35.64 7.85
N HIS A 467 6.05 -35.71 7.74
CA HIS A 467 6.80 -35.24 6.57
C HIS A 467 7.28 -36.38 5.65
N TRP A 468 6.80 -37.61 5.82
CA TRP A 468 7.20 -38.74 4.97
C TRP A 468 7.00 -38.46 3.47
N HIS A 469 5.92 -37.75 3.14
CA HIS A 469 5.56 -37.32 1.79
C HIS A 469 6.57 -36.35 1.18
N MET A 470 7.31 -35.63 2.04
CA MET A 470 8.39 -34.69 1.69
C MET A 470 9.78 -35.34 1.78
N ASN A 471 9.87 -36.63 2.13
CA ASN A 471 11.15 -37.34 2.11
C ASN A 471 11.70 -37.32 0.68
N ILE A 472 12.99 -37.00 0.54
CA ILE A 472 13.68 -36.87 -0.74
C ILE A 472 13.63 -38.20 -1.54
N ALA A 473 13.44 -39.31 -0.83
CA ALA A 473 13.24 -40.65 -1.41
C ALA A 473 11.91 -40.84 -2.13
N ASN A 474 10.93 -39.95 -1.96
CA ASN A 474 9.57 -40.09 -2.46
C ASN A 474 9.15 -38.87 -3.29
N GLU A 475 8.26 -39.10 -4.25
CA GLU A 475 7.54 -38.05 -4.94
C GLU A 475 6.06 -38.38 -5.00
N ILE A 476 5.23 -37.49 -4.47
CA ILE A 476 3.79 -37.70 -4.36
C ILE A 476 3.06 -36.74 -5.29
N HIS A 477 2.15 -37.29 -6.07
CA HIS A 477 1.22 -36.56 -6.92
C HIS A 477 -0.20 -36.89 -6.48
N TYR A 478 -1.10 -35.93 -6.59
CA TYR A 478 -2.51 -36.14 -6.29
C TYR A 478 -3.41 -35.35 -7.24
N ILE A 479 -4.67 -35.76 -7.29
CA ILE A 479 -5.75 -35.04 -7.96
C ILE A 479 -6.77 -34.68 -6.88
N ALA A 480 -7.34 -33.48 -6.95
CA ALA A 480 -8.43 -33.06 -6.08
C ALA A 480 -9.68 -32.72 -6.89
N ASN A 481 -10.85 -33.01 -6.33
CA ASN A 481 -12.15 -32.71 -6.95
C ASN A 481 -12.57 -31.25 -6.75
N ASP A 482 -11.93 -30.54 -5.82
CA ASP A 482 -12.28 -29.19 -5.40
C ASP A 482 -11.08 -28.23 -5.48
N TYR A 483 -11.39 -26.93 -5.52
CA TYR A 483 -10.38 -25.87 -5.60
C TYR A 483 -9.54 -25.73 -4.30
N GLU A 484 -10.14 -26.02 -3.14
CA GLU A 484 -9.48 -25.92 -1.83
C GLU A 484 -8.58 -27.14 -1.52
N ARG A 485 -8.60 -28.14 -2.41
CA ARG A 485 -7.85 -29.40 -2.34
C ARG A 485 -8.17 -30.18 -1.06
N GLN A 486 -9.43 -30.17 -0.65
CA GLN A 486 -9.89 -30.88 0.53
C GLN A 486 -10.38 -32.30 0.19
N ASP A 487 -10.83 -32.52 -1.05
CA ASP A 487 -11.32 -33.81 -1.54
C ASP A 487 -10.34 -34.45 -2.51
N ILE A 488 -9.54 -35.40 -2.03
CA ILE A 488 -8.48 -36.07 -2.79
C ILE A 488 -8.92 -37.52 -3.04
N PRO A 489 -9.41 -37.89 -4.23
CA PRO A 489 -9.80 -39.27 -4.54
C PRO A 489 -8.65 -40.14 -5.07
N TRP A 490 -7.54 -39.53 -5.52
CA TRP A 490 -6.46 -40.21 -6.22
C TRP A 490 -5.09 -39.69 -5.81
N VAL A 491 -4.19 -40.63 -5.50
CA VAL A 491 -2.81 -40.34 -5.09
C VAL A 491 -1.85 -41.30 -5.80
N ARG A 492 -0.73 -40.77 -6.30
CA ARG A 492 0.38 -41.55 -6.86
C ARG A 492 1.65 -41.28 -6.07
N VAL A 493 2.29 -42.33 -5.61
CA VAL A 493 3.59 -42.31 -4.94
C VAL A 493 4.63 -42.92 -5.87
N VAL A 494 5.70 -42.18 -6.12
CA VAL A 494 6.87 -42.65 -6.88
C VAL A 494 8.06 -42.71 -5.93
N SER A 495 8.68 -43.88 -5.78
CA SER A 495 9.95 -43.99 -5.07
C SER A 495 11.07 -43.48 -5.97
N LYS A 496 11.83 -42.48 -5.52
CA LYS A 496 13.03 -42.01 -6.21
C LYS A 496 14.22 -42.96 -6.07
N LEU A 497 14.15 -43.89 -5.12
CA LEU A 497 15.20 -44.88 -4.90
C LEU A 497 15.08 -46.06 -5.87
N THR A 498 13.87 -46.61 -6.03
CA THR A 498 13.62 -47.80 -6.87
C THR A 498 13.00 -47.46 -8.23
N GLY A 499 12.37 -46.30 -8.37
CA GLY A 499 11.55 -45.94 -9.52
C GLY A 499 10.13 -46.53 -9.47
N ASP A 500 9.80 -47.32 -8.45
CA ASP A 500 8.49 -47.97 -8.35
C ASP A 500 7.38 -46.94 -8.15
N THR A 501 6.26 -47.18 -8.82
CA THR A 501 5.08 -46.32 -8.74
C THR A 501 3.93 -47.11 -8.12
N THR A 502 3.33 -46.56 -7.06
CA THR A 502 2.10 -47.09 -6.45
C THR A 502 1.00 -46.06 -6.58
N ILE A 503 -0.17 -46.48 -7.06
CA ILE A 503 -1.35 -45.63 -7.22
C ILE A 503 -2.38 -46.09 -6.19
N TYR A 504 -2.95 -45.13 -5.47
CA TYR A 504 -4.04 -45.32 -4.53
C TYR A 504 -5.28 -44.57 -5.03
N ILE A 505 -6.41 -45.27 -5.03
CA ILE A 505 -7.72 -44.73 -5.39
C ILE A 505 -8.63 -44.91 -4.18
N ARG A 506 -9.38 -43.87 -3.81
CA ARG A 506 -10.35 -43.95 -2.73
C ARG A 506 -11.53 -44.84 -3.14
N GLU A 507 -11.90 -45.77 -2.27
CA GLU A 507 -13.03 -46.67 -2.52
C GLU A 507 -14.33 -45.90 -2.82
N GLY A 508 -14.98 -46.27 -3.91
CA GLY A 508 -16.24 -45.68 -4.36
C GLY A 508 -16.11 -44.49 -5.32
N ASP A 509 -14.89 -44.01 -5.59
CA ASP A 509 -14.65 -42.96 -6.57
C ASP A 509 -14.23 -43.51 -7.93
N ASP A 510 -14.85 -43.00 -9.00
CA ASP A 510 -14.50 -43.32 -10.38
C ASP A 510 -13.54 -42.27 -10.97
N ILE A 511 -12.33 -42.69 -11.35
CA ILE A 511 -11.32 -41.80 -11.94
C ILE A 511 -11.41 -41.82 -13.47
N SER A 512 -11.93 -40.74 -14.05
CA SER A 512 -12.00 -40.57 -15.51
C SER A 512 -10.64 -40.26 -16.14
N GLN A 513 -10.47 -40.60 -17.42
CA GLN A 513 -9.25 -40.28 -18.18
C GLN A 513 -8.99 -38.76 -18.27
N ASP A 514 -10.04 -37.94 -18.25
CA ASP A 514 -9.91 -36.48 -18.24
C ASP A 514 -9.29 -35.96 -16.94
N MET A 515 -9.55 -36.61 -15.80
CA MET A 515 -8.93 -36.23 -14.52
C MET A 515 -7.43 -36.52 -14.49
N LEU A 516 -6.95 -37.48 -15.26
CA LEU A 516 -5.54 -37.88 -15.33
C LEU A 516 -4.68 -36.99 -16.26
N LYS A 517 -5.24 -35.90 -16.80
CA LYS A 517 -4.49 -34.93 -17.61
C LYS A 517 -3.39 -34.25 -16.79
N PRO A 518 -2.19 -33.98 -17.36
CA PRO A 518 -1.08 -33.36 -16.64
C PRO A 518 -1.43 -32.08 -15.88
N ASP A 519 -2.34 -31.26 -16.41
CA ASP A 519 -2.76 -29.99 -15.79
C ASP A 519 -3.51 -30.18 -14.45
N ASN A 520 -4.10 -31.36 -14.23
CA ASN A 520 -4.82 -31.71 -13.00
C ASN A 520 -3.93 -32.42 -11.98
N LEU A 521 -2.76 -32.93 -12.40
CA LEU A 521 -1.83 -33.57 -11.49
C LEU A 521 -1.03 -32.51 -10.74
N ARG A 522 -1.22 -32.47 -9.42
CA ARG A 522 -0.42 -31.64 -8.54
C ARG A 522 0.63 -32.48 -7.83
N LYS A 523 1.88 -32.03 -7.89
CA LYS A 523 2.92 -32.52 -6.99
C LYS A 523 2.67 -31.96 -5.58
N MET A 524 2.62 -32.84 -4.59
CA MET A 524 2.48 -32.47 -3.20
C MET A 524 3.72 -31.71 -2.73
N ASP A 525 3.52 -30.59 -2.05
CA ASP A 525 4.57 -29.76 -1.47
C ASP A 525 4.20 -29.26 -0.05
N CYS A 526 5.08 -28.47 0.57
CA CYS A 526 4.89 -27.97 1.93
C CYS A 526 3.56 -27.20 2.11
N ILE A 527 3.10 -26.47 1.09
CA ILE A 527 1.89 -25.62 1.18
C ILE A 527 0.61 -26.45 1.18
N ASP A 528 0.63 -27.71 0.72
CA ASP A 528 -0.53 -28.58 0.78
C ASP A 528 -0.93 -28.95 2.23
N CYS A 529 0.03 -28.85 3.16
CA CYS A 529 -0.17 -29.04 4.60
C CYS A 529 -0.03 -27.71 5.38
N HIS A 530 0.99 -26.90 5.06
CA HIS A 530 1.25 -25.58 5.63
C HIS A 530 0.56 -24.47 4.81
N ASN A 531 -0.74 -24.61 4.56
CA ASN A 531 -1.48 -23.78 3.60
C ASN A 531 -1.76 -22.34 4.04
N ARG A 532 -1.46 -21.98 5.31
CA ARG A 532 -1.44 -20.59 5.81
C ARG A 532 -0.23 -20.38 6.73
N PRO A 533 0.99 -20.24 6.18
CA PRO A 533 2.21 -20.19 6.99
C PRO A 533 2.40 -18.83 7.68
N SER A 534 1.86 -17.75 7.11
CA SER A 534 2.00 -16.40 7.63
C SER A 534 0.66 -15.76 7.99
N HIS A 535 -0.34 -15.79 7.11
CA HIS A 535 -1.61 -15.12 7.40
C HIS A 535 -2.55 -15.97 8.27
N ILE A 536 -2.20 -16.21 9.54
CA ILE A 536 -2.90 -17.19 10.37
C ILE A 536 -4.11 -16.57 11.07
N TYR A 537 -5.33 -16.98 10.69
CA TYR A 537 -6.54 -16.71 11.48
C TYR A 537 -6.72 -17.80 12.54
N LYS A 538 -6.70 -17.38 13.80
CA LYS A 538 -6.73 -18.27 14.95
C LYS A 538 -8.17 -18.59 15.36
N ILE A 539 -8.36 -19.85 15.74
CA ILE A 539 -9.65 -20.40 16.16
C ILE A 539 -9.91 -19.94 17.61
N PRO A 540 -11.04 -19.31 17.94
CA PRO A 540 -11.30 -18.77 19.28
C PRO A 540 -11.18 -19.80 20.38
N TYR A 541 -11.68 -21.01 20.14
CA TYR A 541 -11.59 -22.07 21.14
C TYR A 541 -10.13 -22.35 21.52
N LYS A 542 -9.22 -22.39 20.55
CA LYS A 542 -7.80 -22.60 20.81
C LYS A 542 -7.15 -21.34 21.42
N GLU A 543 -7.44 -20.16 20.87
CA GLU A 543 -6.79 -18.92 21.30
C GLU A 543 -7.20 -18.54 22.73
N VAL A 544 -8.47 -18.70 23.09
CA VAL A 544 -8.95 -18.47 24.45
C VAL A 544 -8.24 -19.41 25.43
N ASN A 545 -7.99 -20.68 25.08
CA ASN A 545 -7.21 -21.58 25.94
C ASN A 545 -5.80 -21.05 26.18
N THR A 546 -5.12 -20.58 25.13
CA THR A 546 -3.78 -19.97 25.26
C THR A 546 -3.79 -18.73 26.15
N TYR A 547 -4.83 -17.89 26.08
CA TYR A 547 -4.92 -16.73 26.96
C TYR A 547 -5.26 -17.12 28.41
N MET A 548 -6.05 -18.17 28.62
CA MET A 548 -6.37 -18.70 29.96
C MET A 548 -5.16 -19.39 30.60
N SER A 549 -4.41 -20.21 29.86
CA SER A 549 -3.21 -20.89 30.39
C SER A 549 -2.10 -19.91 30.77
N ASN A 550 -2.06 -18.73 30.12
CA ASN A 550 -1.15 -17.64 30.47
C ASN A 550 -1.74 -16.64 31.50
N ASN A 551 -2.87 -16.97 32.15
CA ASN A 551 -3.57 -16.11 33.11
C ASN A 551 -3.92 -14.69 32.60
N LYS A 552 -4.05 -14.51 31.28
CA LYS A 552 -4.54 -13.26 30.69
C LYS A 552 -6.07 -13.17 30.77
N ILE A 553 -6.73 -14.31 30.61
CA ILE A 553 -8.15 -14.47 30.92
C ILE A 553 -8.22 -15.28 32.22
N ASP A 554 -8.83 -14.71 33.25
CA ASP A 554 -8.86 -15.32 34.59
C ASP A 554 -9.81 -16.53 34.60
N ASN A 555 -9.25 -17.74 34.73
CA ASN A 555 -9.99 -19.00 34.73
C ASN A 555 -10.81 -19.24 36.00
N SER A 556 -10.65 -18.42 37.05
CA SER A 556 -11.47 -18.45 38.26
C SER A 556 -12.81 -17.72 38.11
N LEU A 557 -13.07 -17.15 36.93
CA LEU A 557 -14.35 -16.53 36.57
C LEU A 557 -15.32 -17.61 36.04
N PRO A 558 -16.50 -17.79 36.66
CA PRO A 558 -17.45 -18.81 36.24
C PRO A 558 -17.85 -18.69 34.77
N PHE A 559 -17.75 -19.79 34.01
CA PHE A 559 -18.11 -19.87 32.59
C PHE A 559 -17.35 -18.94 31.62
N ILE A 560 -16.24 -18.31 32.03
CA ILE A 560 -15.52 -17.34 31.17
C ILE A 560 -15.11 -17.95 29.83
N LYS A 561 -14.73 -19.24 29.81
CA LYS A 561 -14.37 -19.96 28.59
C LYS A 561 -15.53 -19.99 27.60
N ASN A 562 -16.71 -20.36 28.08
CA ASN A 562 -17.93 -20.45 27.28
C ASN A 562 -18.34 -19.07 26.76
N LEU A 563 -18.39 -18.07 27.64
CA LEU A 563 -18.75 -16.69 27.27
C LEU A 563 -17.82 -16.12 26.21
N ALA A 564 -16.50 -16.30 26.38
CA ALA A 564 -15.49 -15.81 25.44
C ALA A 564 -15.66 -16.45 24.05
N VAL A 565 -15.83 -17.78 23.98
CA VAL A 565 -16.01 -18.46 22.68
C VAL A 565 -17.34 -18.07 22.04
N GLN A 566 -18.44 -18.00 22.80
CA GLN A 566 -19.75 -17.61 22.26
C GLN A 566 -19.75 -16.20 21.67
N ILE A 567 -19.18 -15.22 22.39
CA ILE A 567 -19.16 -13.84 21.90
C ILE A 567 -18.23 -13.68 20.69
N LEU A 568 -17.05 -14.33 20.70
CA LEU A 568 -16.12 -14.29 19.55
C LEU A 568 -16.69 -14.95 18.29
N GLU A 569 -17.57 -15.94 18.46
CA GLU A 569 -18.23 -16.64 17.36
C GLU A 569 -19.53 -15.97 16.90
N SER A 570 -19.92 -14.84 17.51
CA SER A 570 -21.09 -14.07 17.09
C SER A 570 -20.80 -13.19 15.88
N TYR A 571 -21.62 -13.32 14.83
CA TYR A 571 -21.53 -12.51 13.61
C TYR A 571 -22.07 -11.08 13.77
N SER A 572 -22.67 -10.74 14.92
CA SER A 572 -23.36 -9.46 15.11
C SER A 572 -22.46 -8.31 15.57
N ILE A 573 -21.18 -8.58 15.89
CA ILE A 573 -20.32 -7.59 16.53
C ILE A 573 -19.83 -6.56 15.51
N ASN A 574 -20.13 -5.29 15.75
CA ASN A 574 -19.51 -4.20 15.01
C ASN A 574 -18.05 -4.05 15.47
N ARG A 575 -17.09 -4.12 14.53
CA ARG A 575 -15.65 -4.04 14.81
C ARG A 575 -15.24 -2.74 15.50
N ASP A 576 -15.85 -1.61 15.16
CA ASP A 576 -15.52 -0.31 15.75
C ASP A 576 -16.03 -0.19 17.21
N ASN A 577 -17.11 -0.91 17.54
CA ASN A 577 -17.73 -0.93 18.86
C ASN A 577 -17.50 -2.25 19.62
N SER A 578 -16.57 -3.10 19.15
CA SER A 578 -16.44 -4.48 19.62
C SER A 578 -16.17 -4.56 21.12
N LEU A 579 -15.38 -3.63 21.67
CA LEU A 579 -15.08 -3.59 23.10
C LEU A 579 -16.34 -3.34 23.93
N ALA A 580 -17.21 -2.41 23.50
CA ALA A 580 -18.43 -2.08 24.20
C ALA A 580 -19.43 -3.24 24.15
N GLU A 581 -19.58 -3.88 22.98
CA GLU A 581 -20.48 -5.02 22.82
C GLU A 581 -20.03 -6.25 23.62
N ILE A 582 -18.75 -6.61 23.54
CA ILE A 582 -18.16 -7.71 24.34
C ILE A 582 -18.30 -7.41 25.84
N SER A 583 -18.00 -6.17 26.24
CA SER A 583 -18.12 -5.73 27.62
C SER A 583 -19.56 -5.84 28.12
N ASN A 584 -20.54 -5.39 27.33
CA ASN A 584 -21.96 -5.47 27.68
C ASN A 584 -22.41 -6.92 27.83
N TYR A 585 -22.05 -7.79 26.88
CA TYR A 585 -22.41 -9.21 26.91
C TYR A 585 -21.88 -9.89 28.19
N ILE A 586 -20.59 -9.73 28.48
CA ILE A 586 -19.94 -10.39 29.62
C ILE A 586 -20.41 -9.79 30.95
N ASN A 587 -20.49 -8.46 31.07
CA ASN A 587 -20.93 -7.82 32.31
C ASN A 587 -22.41 -8.11 32.60
N ASN A 588 -23.28 -8.16 31.59
CA ASN A 588 -24.68 -8.51 31.79
C ASN A 588 -24.84 -9.94 32.33
N PHE A 589 -24.04 -10.89 31.85
CA PHE A 589 -24.02 -12.24 32.40
C PHE A 589 -23.64 -12.25 33.88
N TYR A 590 -22.50 -11.64 34.25
CA TYR A 590 -22.06 -11.63 35.65
C TYR A 590 -22.99 -10.83 36.55
N ASN A 591 -23.50 -9.68 36.11
CA ASN A 591 -24.46 -8.90 36.90
C ASN A 591 -25.77 -9.65 37.18
N LYS A 592 -26.22 -10.46 36.23
CA LYS A 592 -27.48 -11.20 36.33
C LYS A 592 -27.35 -12.51 37.11
N TYR A 593 -26.31 -13.30 36.83
CA TYR A 593 -26.18 -14.66 37.35
C TYR A 593 -25.14 -14.80 38.48
N TYR A 594 -24.15 -13.90 38.56
CA TYR A 594 -23.07 -13.92 39.56
C TYR A 594 -22.77 -12.52 40.15
N PRO A 595 -23.75 -11.86 40.80
CA PRO A 595 -23.63 -10.45 41.21
C PRO A 595 -22.50 -10.20 42.22
N GLU A 596 -22.22 -11.17 43.09
CA GLU A 596 -21.11 -11.07 44.06
C GLU A 596 -19.75 -11.17 43.35
N THR A 597 -19.60 -12.08 42.38
CA THR A 597 -18.41 -12.16 41.52
C THR A 597 -18.22 -10.87 40.72
N SER A 598 -19.30 -10.28 40.19
CA SER A 598 -19.24 -9.02 39.44
C SER A 598 -18.64 -7.88 40.26
N LYS A 599 -19.00 -7.79 41.55
CA LYS A 599 -18.45 -6.80 42.48
C LYS A 599 -17.02 -7.13 42.90
N ALA A 600 -16.78 -8.38 43.34
CA ALA A 600 -15.51 -8.79 43.93
C ALA A 600 -14.37 -8.92 42.91
N LYS A 601 -14.67 -9.37 41.68
CA LYS A 601 -13.70 -9.62 40.61
C LYS A 601 -13.84 -8.65 39.42
N LYS A 602 -14.31 -7.43 39.69
CA LYS A 602 -14.54 -6.42 38.65
C LYS A 602 -13.31 -6.19 37.75
N ASN A 603 -12.12 -6.12 38.34
CA ASN A 603 -10.89 -5.87 37.59
C ASN A 603 -10.53 -7.05 36.68
N GLN A 604 -10.67 -8.28 37.17
CA GLN A 604 -10.38 -9.50 36.41
C GLN A 604 -11.37 -9.70 35.26
N ILE A 605 -12.63 -9.34 35.46
CA ILE A 605 -13.65 -9.31 34.39
C ILE A 605 -13.24 -8.29 33.31
N GLN A 606 -12.86 -7.06 33.68
CA GLN A 606 -12.45 -6.03 32.73
C GLN A 606 -11.17 -6.40 31.97
N GLN A 607 -10.19 -6.99 32.64
CA GLN A 607 -8.97 -7.49 32.00
C GLN A 607 -9.30 -8.62 31.01
N SER A 608 -10.16 -9.56 31.39
CA SER A 608 -10.61 -10.64 30.51
C SER A 608 -11.35 -10.10 29.29
N ILE A 609 -12.25 -9.13 29.46
CA ILE A 609 -12.95 -8.42 28.37
C ILE A 609 -11.94 -7.79 27.39
N HIS A 610 -10.92 -7.09 27.90
CA HIS A 610 -9.91 -6.45 27.06
C HIS A 610 -9.14 -7.46 26.20
N HIS A 611 -8.76 -8.60 26.78
CA HIS A 611 -8.06 -9.66 26.05
C HIS A 611 -8.96 -10.40 25.06
N ILE A 612 -10.23 -10.66 25.40
CA ILE A 612 -11.22 -11.21 24.47
C ILE A 612 -11.40 -10.26 23.28
N ASN A 613 -11.52 -8.95 23.52
CA ASN A 613 -11.59 -7.95 22.46
C ASN A 613 -10.32 -7.93 21.59
N THR A 614 -9.14 -8.13 22.19
CA THR A 614 -7.88 -8.26 21.43
C THR A 614 -7.90 -9.47 20.50
N ILE A 615 -8.43 -10.61 20.96
CA ILE A 615 -8.59 -11.81 20.13
C ILE A 615 -9.54 -11.52 18.95
N TYR A 616 -10.66 -10.83 19.21
CA TYR A 616 -11.63 -10.43 18.18
C TYR A 616 -10.97 -9.56 17.10
N LEU A 617 -10.35 -8.46 17.50
CA LEU A 617 -9.75 -7.48 16.59
C LEU A 617 -8.65 -8.07 15.71
N ARG A 618 -7.98 -9.14 16.15
CA ARG A 618 -6.92 -9.81 15.37
C ARG A 618 -7.44 -10.84 14.36
N ASN A 619 -8.63 -11.40 14.57
CA ASN A 619 -9.07 -12.61 13.84
C ASN A 619 -10.38 -12.44 13.07
N TYR A 620 -11.16 -11.40 13.35
CA TYR A 620 -12.50 -11.22 12.79
C TYR A 620 -12.60 -9.90 12.04
N PHE A 621 -12.90 -10.00 10.74
CA PHE A 621 -13.02 -8.87 9.82
C PHE A 621 -14.36 -8.96 9.07
N PRO A 622 -15.47 -8.53 9.71
CA PRO A 622 -16.80 -8.58 9.13
C PRO A 622 -16.90 -7.90 7.76
N GLU A 623 -16.23 -6.76 7.58
CA GLU A 623 -16.19 -5.97 6.35
C GLU A 623 -15.65 -6.75 5.14
N MET A 624 -14.75 -7.72 5.37
CA MET A 624 -14.17 -8.57 4.34
C MET A 624 -14.71 -10.02 4.38
N HIS A 625 -15.68 -10.31 5.26
CA HIS A 625 -16.18 -11.66 5.54
C HIS A 625 -15.07 -12.66 5.90
N THR A 626 -13.99 -12.18 6.52
CA THR A 626 -12.76 -12.95 6.74
C THR A 626 -12.64 -13.38 8.21
N ASN A 627 -12.48 -14.69 8.44
CA ASN A 627 -12.19 -15.31 9.72
C ASN A 627 -11.64 -16.74 9.51
N TRP A 628 -11.31 -17.43 10.60
CA TRP A 628 -10.78 -18.79 10.57
C TRP A 628 -11.69 -19.81 9.86
N LYS A 629 -13.03 -19.61 9.86
CA LYS A 629 -13.97 -20.55 9.24
C LYS A 629 -13.93 -20.55 7.72
N ARG A 630 -13.38 -19.50 7.11
CA ARG A 630 -13.28 -19.35 5.66
C ARG A 630 -12.08 -20.04 5.07
N PHE A 631 -11.12 -20.47 5.90
CA PHE A 631 -9.88 -21.05 5.41
C PHE A 631 -9.54 -22.31 6.20
N PRO A 632 -9.65 -23.51 5.61
CA PRO A 632 -9.21 -24.74 6.27
C PRO A 632 -7.70 -24.65 6.58
N ASN A 633 -7.28 -25.17 7.73
CA ASN A 633 -5.87 -25.27 8.10
C ASN A 633 -5.48 -26.74 8.18
N ASN A 634 -4.58 -27.18 7.30
CA ASN A 634 -4.26 -28.60 7.11
C ASN A 634 -3.14 -29.12 8.05
N LEU A 635 -2.66 -28.30 9.01
CA LEU A 635 -1.60 -28.68 9.97
C LEU A 635 -2.01 -29.76 10.99
N GLY A 636 -3.31 -30.01 11.13
CA GLY A 636 -3.85 -31.01 12.05
C GLY A 636 -5.23 -31.44 11.61
N HIS A 637 -5.86 -32.32 12.39
CA HIS A 637 -7.11 -32.97 12.01
C HIS A 637 -8.29 -32.70 12.96
N MET A 638 -8.18 -31.66 13.80
CA MET A 638 -9.24 -31.31 14.74
C MET A 638 -10.33 -30.45 14.07
N TYR A 639 -9.94 -29.43 13.31
CA TYR A 639 -10.86 -28.43 12.74
C TYR A 639 -10.96 -28.48 11.21
N SER A 640 -10.12 -29.31 10.58
CA SER A 640 -10.11 -29.67 9.16
C SER A 640 -9.67 -31.14 9.08
N ASP A 641 -9.76 -31.77 7.91
CA ASP A 641 -9.37 -33.18 7.76
C ASP A 641 -7.83 -33.34 7.73
N GLY A 642 -7.09 -32.30 7.33
CA GLY A 642 -5.62 -32.32 7.32
C GLY A 642 -5.05 -33.52 6.54
N CYS A 643 -4.36 -34.43 7.23
CA CYS A 643 -3.81 -35.65 6.61
C CYS A 643 -4.89 -36.69 6.26
N PHE A 644 -6.04 -36.69 6.95
CA PHE A 644 -7.15 -37.63 6.70
C PHE A 644 -7.81 -37.45 5.34
N ARG A 645 -7.49 -36.39 4.59
CA ARG A 645 -7.86 -36.26 3.16
C ARG A 645 -7.37 -37.43 2.32
N CYS A 646 -6.24 -38.06 2.71
CA CYS A 646 -5.73 -39.28 2.10
C CYS A 646 -5.60 -40.45 3.08
N HIS A 647 -5.40 -40.17 4.37
CA HIS A 647 -5.21 -41.17 5.43
C HIS A 647 -6.54 -41.66 6.03
N ASP A 648 -7.52 -41.96 5.18
CA ASP A 648 -8.89 -42.33 5.58
C ASP A 648 -9.11 -43.85 5.69
N GLY A 649 -8.10 -44.67 5.38
CA GLY A 649 -8.22 -46.12 5.29
C GLY A 649 -9.01 -46.62 4.07
N LYS A 650 -9.46 -45.71 3.20
CA LYS A 650 -10.25 -46.02 1.99
C LYS A 650 -9.44 -45.87 0.71
N HIS A 651 -8.30 -45.19 0.76
CA HIS A 651 -7.35 -45.15 -0.34
C HIS A 651 -6.62 -46.48 -0.49
N LYS A 652 -6.94 -47.23 -1.54
CA LYS A 652 -6.40 -48.57 -1.81
C LYS A 652 -5.70 -48.63 -3.15
N SER A 653 -4.61 -49.39 -3.21
CA SER A 653 -3.89 -49.70 -4.44
C SER A 653 -4.39 -51.00 -5.07
N ALA A 654 -4.05 -51.23 -6.34
CA ALA A 654 -4.42 -52.45 -7.05
C ALA A 654 -3.80 -53.73 -6.44
N ASP A 655 -2.64 -53.62 -5.79
CA ASP A 655 -1.96 -54.68 -5.05
C ASP A 655 -2.46 -54.83 -3.60
N GLY A 656 -3.51 -54.09 -3.20
CA GLY A 656 -4.18 -54.23 -1.91
C GLY A 656 -3.55 -53.45 -0.75
N LYS A 657 -2.56 -52.60 -1.00
CA LYS A 657 -2.02 -51.69 0.02
C LYS A 657 -3.05 -50.61 0.34
N VAL A 658 -3.09 -50.18 1.60
CA VAL A 658 -4.03 -49.17 2.09
C VAL A 658 -3.25 -48.04 2.74
N VAL A 659 -3.66 -46.80 2.49
CA VAL A 659 -3.13 -45.65 3.23
C VAL A 659 -3.72 -45.68 4.65
N SER A 660 -2.87 -45.96 5.65
CA SER A 660 -3.28 -46.15 7.04
C SER A 660 -3.92 -44.90 7.64
N HIS A 661 -4.96 -45.09 8.45
CA HIS A 661 -5.60 -44.07 9.30
C HIS A 661 -5.12 -44.13 10.77
N ASP A 662 -4.12 -44.94 11.07
CA ASP A 662 -3.58 -45.09 12.43
C ASP A 662 -2.87 -43.81 12.89
N CYS A 663 -3.34 -43.23 14.00
CA CYS A 663 -2.79 -42.03 14.63
C CYS A 663 -1.29 -42.19 14.99
N ASN A 664 -0.86 -43.39 15.35
CA ASN A 664 0.50 -43.67 15.79
C ASN A 664 1.54 -43.57 14.67
N VAL A 665 1.12 -43.47 13.41
CA VAL A 665 2.00 -43.12 12.29
C VAL A 665 2.51 -41.68 12.42
N CYS A 666 1.72 -40.79 13.03
CA CYS A 666 1.96 -39.34 13.05
C CYS A 666 2.39 -38.83 14.42
N HIS A 667 1.77 -39.30 15.50
CA HIS A 667 2.09 -38.85 16.85
C HIS A 667 1.81 -39.92 17.90
N THR A 668 2.47 -39.80 19.04
CA THR A 668 2.25 -40.70 20.19
C THR A 668 1.87 -39.85 21.41
N ILE A 669 0.78 -40.21 22.08
CA ILE A 669 0.33 -39.53 23.30
C ILE A 669 1.15 -40.06 24.46
N ILE A 670 1.85 -39.16 25.15
CA ILE A 670 2.72 -39.52 26.28
C ILE A 670 2.13 -39.13 27.62
N SER A 671 1.18 -38.20 27.61
CA SER A 671 0.47 -37.77 28.80
C SER A 671 -0.89 -37.17 28.47
N GLN A 672 -1.87 -37.42 29.32
CA GLN A 672 -3.18 -36.78 29.25
C GLN A 672 -3.84 -36.66 30.64
N LYS A 673 -4.59 -35.59 30.84
CA LYS A 673 -5.45 -35.34 32.00
C LYS A 673 -6.89 -35.21 31.52
N ALA A 674 -7.69 -36.23 31.83
CA ALA A 674 -9.12 -36.23 31.51
C ALA A 674 -9.90 -35.26 32.41
N PRO A 675 -11.08 -34.76 31.97
CA PRO A 675 -11.88 -33.83 32.76
C PRO A 675 -12.24 -34.42 34.12
N GLY A 676 -12.10 -33.61 35.17
CA GLY A 676 -12.43 -34.00 36.54
C GLY A 676 -11.46 -35.01 37.19
N GLN A 677 -10.40 -35.42 36.51
CA GLN A 677 -9.34 -36.24 37.10
C GLN A 677 -8.25 -35.35 37.73
N ILE A 678 -7.87 -35.68 38.96
CA ILE A 678 -6.79 -34.97 39.68
C ILE A 678 -5.42 -35.37 39.12
N GLU A 679 -5.25 -36.63 38.73
CA GLU A 679 -3.97 -37.18 38.30
C GLU A 679 -3.82 -37.24 36.78
N GLU A 680 -2.64 -36.81 36.33
CA GLU A 680 -2.17 -36.93 34.95
C GLU A 680 -1.75 -38.38 34.67
N LYS A 681 -2.34 -39.02 33.65
CA LYS A 681 -1.86 -40.33 33.21
C LYS A 681 -0.65 -40.14 32.31
N ARG A 682 0.43 -40.86 32.58
CA ARG A 682 1.67 -40.87 31.79
C ARG A 682 1.95 -42.28 31.30
N GLY A 683 2.41 -42.39 30.06
CA GLY A 683 2.76 -43.66 29.43
C GLY A 683 3.46 -43.47 28.09
N LEU A 684 4.01 -44.54 27.55
CA LEU A 684 4.47 -44.57 26.17
C LEU A 684 3.31 -45.16 25.38
N ASP A 685 2.66 -44.33 24.54
CA ASP A 685 1.52 -44.73 23.70
C ASP A 685 0.18 -44.92 24.43
N LEU A 686 -0.33 -43.81 24.97
CA LEU A 686 -1.67 -43.79 25.56
C LEU A 686 -2.76 -43.68 24.48
N GLU A 687 -3.83 -44.47 24.61
CA GLU A 687 -5.03 -44.27 23.79
C GLU A 687 -5.66 -42.90 24.05
N PHE A 688 -6.08 -42.22 22.99
CA PHE A 688 -6.70 -40.90 23.07
C PHE A 688 -8.04 -40.96 23.84
N ARG A 689 -8.21 -40.07 24.81
CA ARG A 689 -9.49 -39.87 25.50
C ARG A 689 -10.06 -38.50 25.18
N HIS A 690 -11.28 -38.49 24.67
CA HIS A 690 -11.95 -37.24 24.33
C HIS A 690 -12.32 -36.44 25.59
N PRO A 691 -11.98 -35.14 25.67
CA PRO A 691 -12.31 -34.31 26.84
C PRO A 691 -13.82 -34.10 27.07
N GLY A 692 -14.68 -34.42 26.10
CA GLY A 692 -16.14 -34.43 26.28
C GLY A 692 -16.70 -35.73 26.89
N GLY A 693 -15.85 -36.71 27.24
CA GLY A 693 -16.26 -38.01 27.77
C GLY A 693 -16.43 -39.10 26.71
N GLU A 694 -16.67 -40.34 27.17
CA GLU A 694 -16.67 -41.56 26.34
C GLU A 694 -17.96 -41.75 25.51
N ASN A 695 -19.04 -41.04 25.84
CA ASN A 695 -20.37 -41.22 25.22
C ASN A 695 -20.54 -40.57 23.83
N LEU A 696 -19.48 -40.01 23.24
CA LEU A 696 -19.56 -39.22 22.00
C LEU A 696 -19.35 -40.02 20.71
N ASN A 697 -19.21 -41.36 20.81
CA ASN A 697 -19.02 -42.28 19.68
C ASN A 697 -17.90 -41.81 18.72
N ILE A 698 -16.78 -41.39 19.32
CA ILE A 698 -15.62 -40.83 18.63
C ILE A 698 -14.84 -41.86 17.81
N GLU A 699 -15.02 -43.15 18.07
CA GLU A 699 -14.27 -44.24 17.42
C GLU A 699 -14.57 -44.35 15.92
N ASN A 700 -15.73 -43.86 15.48
CA ASN A 700 -16.19 -43.96 14.08
C ASN A 700 -16.35 -42.61 13.39
N ARG A 701 -15.79 -41.53 13.94
CA ARG A 701 -15.93 -40.16 13.41
C ARG A 701 -14.62 -39.41 13.45
N LEU A 702 -14.41 -38.54 12.48
CA LEU A 702 -13.27 -37.61 12.52
C LEU A 702 -13.59 -36.49 13.51
N CYS A 703 -12.55 -35.94 14.15
CA CYS A 703 -12.72 -34.78 15.03
C CYS A 703 -13.33 -33.59 14.26
N SER A 704 -12.95 -33.43 12.98
CA SER A 704 -13.46 -32.40 12.07
C SER A 704 -14.97 -32.52 11.80
N ASP A 705 -15.59 -33.70 11.92
CA ASP A 705 -17.04 -33.86 11.74
C ASP A 705 -17.85 -33.08 12.80
N CYS A 706 -17.28 -32.95 14.00
CA CYS A 706 -17.91 -32.28 15.14
C CYS A 706 -17.32 -30.88 15.40
N HIS A 707 -16.00 -30.72 15.22
CA HIS A 707 -15.28 -29.48 15.53
C HIS A 707 -14.95 -28.63 14.31
N GLY A 708 -14.90 -29.22 13.12
CA GLY A 708 -14.61 -28.54 11.88
C GLY A 708 -15.78 -27.71 11.37
N ILE A 709 -15.50 -26.89 10.36
CA ILE A 709 -16.54 -26.16 9.66
C ILE A 709 -17.27 -27.14 8.76
N LYS A 710 -18.59 -27.29 8.91
CA LYS A 710 -19.40 -28.03 7.93
C LYS A 710 -19.24 -27.35 6.57
N GLN A 711 -18.40 -27.89 5.71
CA GLN A 711 -18.19 -27.38 4.37
C GLN A 711 -19.53 -27.41 3.63
N VAL A 712 -19.99 -26.24 3.20
CA VAL A 712 -21.13 -26.16 2.30
C VAL A 712 -20.63 -26.67 0.95
N LYS A 713 -20.98 -27.90 0.58
CA LYS A 713 -20.68 -28.52 -0.74
C LYS A 713 -21.41 -27.83 -1.92
N ASN A 714 -21.49 -26.50 -1.96
CA ASN A 714 -22.03 -25.77 -3.11
C ASN A 714 -20.90 -25.22 -3.98
N ILE A 715 -20.42 -26.09 -4.86
CA ILE A 715 -19.38 -25.85 -5.88
C ILE A 715 -19.83 -24.82 -6.96
N GLN A 716 -21.10 -24.42 -6.99
CA GLN A 716 -21.61 -23.52 -8.04
C GLN A 716 -21.55 -22.01 -7.73
N ALA A 717 -21.28 -21.60 -6.49
CA ALA A 717 -21.29 -20.17 -6.14
C ALA A 717 -19.96 -19.44 -6.44
N PHE A 718 -18.87 -20.16 -6.72
CA PHE A 718 -17.53 -19.58 -6.82
C PHE A 718 -17.03 -19.33 -8.26
N LYS A 719 -17.91 -19.46 -9.26
CA LYS A 719 -17.62 -19.19 -10.68
C LYS A 719 -18.21 -17.86 -11.20
N LYS A 720 -18.61 -16.93 -10.33
CA LYS A 720 -19.00 -15.57 -10.74
C LYS A 720 -18.10 -14.52 -10.12
#